data_AF-A0A536XJC6-F1
#
_entry.id   AF-A0A536XJC6-F1
#
_cell.length_a   1.000
_cell.length_b   1.000
_cell.length_c   1.000
_cell.angle_alpha   90.00
_cell.angle_beta   90.00
_cell.angle_gamma   90.00
#
_symmetry.space_group_name_H-M   'P 1'
#
loop_
_entity.id
_entity.type
_entity.pdbx_description
1 polymer ?
#
loop_
_entity_poly.entity_id
_entity_poly.type
_entity_poly.pdbx_seq_one_letter_code
_entity_poly.pdbx_strand_id
1 'polypeptide(L)'
;GGSTFFTGIAMALMGKYRGGPAKIAIVGSSLFGSISGNIVSNVMTVGTVTIPLMKRAGFRPHLAAAIEACASTGGQITPPVMGIAAFIMAEFLQVPFYEVALAAVIPALLFYVALFIQVDLEAAKSKILPMPKEEIPRLGQVLREGWYFLLPLVALVYALFGLNYEPEMAGLVATAIVLVLGVVFPFQGKRIGLRDLYAMLRDAGTSVLDLFMLGAAAGIMIGALNYSGVGFTLTLVLILLAGGSLVALLVLSAIANIILGLGLPTVGVYIVLATLVAPALVKMGIAPMAAHMFIMYYGCLSMISPPVAIAAFVAANLAGADPNRTGWVAMAFGWTLFVIPFPRVLSGSQPASATASRACGYSCRRTPSAPDAGSMRRESAWPSRCSSGRRPSAGGLSPPGDEEPGSMVHKAEGVKIIRLVKRRADLTLAQFKDYWLTRHALHERRAIETTPLQKVVASIATGEVALGGTVPPFDGMVALHFGSLEDARAAMSGPGTAAMREDAKNFVDPRSSPQIFADEYLVSEKEDASGTIRRSGQLKTIRTITRRRDLTRAQFKDYWLNQHSRLEREVIETTGMQRIIASFALPENPVVPEFDGLAELYFAKVEDIRAMFAGPVPGMMRKDEENFVQMNAPAVRLVAEEYVIGDKDPTGSEK
;
A
#
# COMPACT_ATOMS: atom_id res chain seq x y z
N GLY A 1 -12.23 -18.30 26.19
CA GLY A 1 -13.16 -17.17 26.10
C GLY A 1 -13.75 -17.09 24.71
N GLY A 2 -13.20 -16.23 23.85
CA GLY A 2 -13.72 -15.96 22.50
C GLY A 2 -13.95 -17.20 21.64
N SER A 3 -12.98 -18.13 21.55
CA SER A 3 -13.14 -19.37 20.76
C SER A 3 -14.38 -20.18 21.20
N THR A 4 -14.63 -20.32 22.51
CA THR A 4 -15.82 -21.01 23.05
C THR A 4 -17.11 -20.29 22.68
N PHE A 5 -17.11 -18.96 22.72
CA PHE A 5 -18.25 -18.14 22.34
C PHE A 5 -18.58 -18.26 20.85
N PHE A 6 -17.58 -18.08 19.96
CA PHE A 6 -17.77 -18.20 18.51
C PHE A 6 -18.17 -19.61 18.09
N THR A 7 -17.55 -20.63 18.70
CA THR A 7 -17.94 -22.03 18.48
C THR A 7 -19.35 -22.30 18.99
N GLY A 8 -19.75 -21.73 20.13
CA GLY A 8 -21.12 -21.82 20.65
C GLY A 8 -22.17 -21.18 19.73
N ILE A 9 -21.86 -20.02 19.13
CA ILE A 9 -22.70 -19.41 18.09
C ILE A 9 -22.80 -20.34 16.88
N ALA A 10 -21.68 -20.87 16.41
CA ALA A 10 -21.64 -21.81 15.30
C ALA A 10 -22.50 -23.06 15.60
N MET A 11 -22.39 -23.64 16.79
CA MET A 11 -23.21 -24.76 17.27
C MET A 11 -24.71 -24.43 17.24
N ALA A 12 -25.09 -23.29 17.80
CA ALA A 12 -26.49 -22.86 17.85
C ALA A 12 -27.09 -22.62 16.47
N LEU A 13 -26.31 -22.08 15.52
CA LEU A 13 -26.76 -21.78 14.17
C LEU A 13 -26.80 -23.04 13.29
N MET A 14 -25.79 -23.91 13.40
CA MET A 14 -25.53 -24.97 12.41
C MET A 14 -25.88 -26.39 12.88
N GLY A 15 -25.96 -26.65 14.19
CA GLY A 15 -26.11 -28.01 14.74
C GLY A 15 -27.36 -28.76 14.27
N LYS A 16 -28.43 -28.02 13.94
CA LYS A 16 -29.71 -28.59 13.48
C LYS A 16 -29.71 -29.10 12.04
N TYR A 17 -28.69 -28.79 11.26
CA TYR A 17 -28.63 -29.19 9.85
C TYR A 17 -27.84 -30.49 9.67
N ARG A 18 -28.09 -31.17 8.55
CA ARG A 18 -27.26 -32.31 8.11
C ARG A 18 -25.79 -31.89 8.04
N GLY A 19 -24.89 -32.75 8.54
CA GLY A 19 -23.46 -32.43 8.65
C GLY A 19 -23.16 -31.29 9.61
N GLY A 20 -24.07 -30.98 10.55
CA GLY A 20 -23.99 -29.90 11.52
C GLY A 20 -22.59 -29.71 12.13
N PRO A 21 -21.96 -30.76 12.70
CA PRO A 21 -20.60 -30.68 13.27
C PRO A 21 -19.53 -30.11 12.35
N ALA A 22 -19.55 -30.47 11.06
CA ALA A 22 -18.59 -29.95 10.09
C ALA A 22 -18.95 -28.53 9.64
N LYS A 23 -20.24 -28.18 9.58
CA LYS A 23 -20.68 -26.79 9.37
C LYS A 23 -20.33 -25.89 10.56
N ILE A 24 -20.35 -26.43 11.78
CA ILE A 24 -19.89 -25.75 13.00
C ILE A 24 -18.39 -25.46 12.90
N ALA A 25 -17.60 -26.43 12.43
CA ALA A 25 -16.18 -26.22 12.12
C ALA A 25 -15.98 -25.07 11.13
N ILE A 26 -16.71 -25.08 10.01
CA ILE A 26 -16.61 -24.02 9.00
C ILE A 26 -16.93 -22.64 9.57
N VAL A 27 -18.08 -22.48 10.25
CA VAL A 27 -18.49 -21.17 10.80
C VAL A 27 -17.55 -20.75 11.93
N GLY A 28 -17.26 -21.64 12.87
CA GLY A 28 -16.40 -21.35 14.01
C GLY A 28 -15.01 -20.89 13.57
N SER A 29 -14.37 -21.65 12.68
CA SER A 29 -13.03 -21.36 12.18
C SER A 29 -13.02 -20.16 11.22
N SER A 30 -14.12 -19.86 10.51
CA SER A 30 -14.22 -18.61 9.72
C SER A 30 -14.30 -17.37 10.60
N LEU A 31 -15.13 -17.39 11.65
CA LEU A 31 -15.29 -16.27 12.58
C LEU A 31 -14.02 -16.05 13.40
N PHE A 32 -13.44 -17.12 13.95
CA PHE A 32 -12.20 -17.02 14.72
C PHE A 32 -10.99 -16.73 13.83
N GLY A 33 -10.93 -17.32 12.64
CA GLY A 33 -9.82 -17.17 11.69
C GLY A 33 -9.74 -15.78 11.07
N SER A 34 -10.88 -15.18 10.73
CA SER A 34 -10.94 -13.81 10.19
C SER A 34 -10.48 -12.73 11.19
N ILE A 35 -10.40 -13.09 12.48
CA ILE A 35 -9.91 -12.24 13.57
C ILE A 35 -8.45 -12.56 13.90
N SER A 36 -8.14 -13.84 14.09
CA SER A 36 -6.80 -14.30 14.52
C SER A 36 -5.77 -14.28 13.40
N GLY A 37 -6.20 -14.42 12.14
CA GLY A 37 -5.33 -14.33 10.98
C GLY A 37 -4.24 -15.42 10.90
N ASN A 38 -4.34 -16.48 11.70
CA ASN A 38 -3.32 -17.53 11.84
C ASN A 38 -3.96 -18.93 11.75
N ILE A 39 -3.61 -19.67 10.71
CA ILE A 39 -4.21 -20.97 10.39
C ILE A 39 -3.94 -22.01 11.48
N VAL A 40 -2.69 -22.13 11.94
CA VAL A 40 -2.31 -23.17 12.90
C VAL A 40 -2.92 -22.87 14.27
N SER A 41 -2.92 -21.60 14.69
CA SER A 41 -3.61 -21.18 15.92
C SER A 41 -5.11 -21.47 15.87
N ASN A 42 -5.76 -21.25 14.72
CA ASN A 42 -7.16 -21.56 14.51
C ASN A 42 -7.45 -23.06 14.66
N VAL A 43 -6.64 -23.92 14.01
CA VAL A 43 -6.75 -25.39 14.16
C VAL A 43 -6.53 -25.82 15.63
N MET A 44 -5.55 -25.24 16.33
CA MET A 44 -5.27 -25.57 17.73
C MET A 44 -6.30 -25.03 18.72
N THR A 45 -7.18 -24.12 18.31
CA THR A 45 -8.21 -23.55 19.18
C THR A 45 -9.57 -24.11 18.84
N VAL A 46 -10.10 -23.82 17.65
CA VAL A 46 -11.41 -24.29 17.21
C VAL A 46 -11.40 -25.80 16.97
N GLY A 47 -10.34 -26.31 16.31
CA GLY A 47 -10.17 -27.74 16.00
C GLY A 47 -10.19 -28.67 17.21
N THR A 48 -9.75 -28.21 18.39
CA THR A 48 -9.80 -29.02 19.63
C THR A 48 -11.21 -29.38 20.05
N VAL A 49 -12.21 -28.58 19.65
CA VAL A 49 -13.63 -28.82 19.93
C VAL A 49 -14.32 -29.46 18.73
N THR A 50 -14.06 -28.96 17.52
CA THR A 50 -14.79 -29.32 16.31
C THR A 50 -14.36 -30.68 15.74
N ILE A 51 -13.07 -31.04 15.80
CA ILE A 51 -12.58 -32.34 15.31
C ILE A 51 -13.18 -33.50 16.11
N PRO A 52 -13.14 -33.51 17.46
CA PRO A 52 -13.82 -34.56 18.23
C PRO A 52 -15.33 -34.58 18.01
N LEU A 53 -15.97 -33.42 17.85
CA LEU A 53 -17.39 -33.33 17.55
C LEU A 53 -17.74 -33.98 16.20
N MET A 54 -16.99 -33.68 15.15
CA MET A 54 -17.14 -34.31 13.83
C MET A 54 -16.93 -35.82 13.91
N LYS A 55 -15.90 -36.29 14.62
CA LYS A 55 -15.64 -37.73 14.80
C LYS A 55 -16.80 -38.43 15.51
N ARG A 56 -17.34 -37.86 16.59
CA ARG A 56 -18.49 -38.42 17.33
C ARG A 56 -19.75 -38.53 16.47
N ALA A 57 -19.93 -37.60 15.54
CA ALA A 57 -21.05 -37.61 14.60
C ALA A 57 -20.87 -38.59 13.42
N GLY A 58 -19.70 -39.20 13.26
CA GLY A 58 -19.44 -40.22 12.24
C GLY A 58 -18.53 -39.78 11.09
N PHE A 59 -17.95 -38.58 11.12
CA PHE A 59 -16.90 -38.23 10.16
C PHE A 59 -15.64 -39.05 10.40
N ARG A 60 -15.01 -39.52 9.31
CA ARG A 60 -13.71 -40.21 9.39
C ARG A 60 -12.65 -39.27 9.98
N PRO A 61 -11.69 -39.75 10.79
CA PRO A 61 -10.69 -38.90 11.45
C PRO A 61 -9.91 -37.98 10.50
N HIS A 62 -9.40 -38.52 9.39
CA HIS A 62 -8.66 -37.75 8.37
C HIS A 62 -9.54 -36.70 7.67
N LEU A 63 -10.84 -37.00 7.47
CA LEU A 63 -11.76 -36.05 6.85
C LEU A 63 -12.13 -34.92 7.81
N ALA A 64 -12.37 -35.23 9.09
CA ALA A 64 -12.61 -34.23 10.12
C ALA A 64 -11.43 -33.26 10.26
N ALA A 65 -10.20 -33.79 10.28
CA ALA A 65 -8.98 -32.99 10.28
C ALA A 65 -8.84 -32.14 9.01
N ALA A 66 -9.11 -32.71 7.84
CA ALA A 66 -9.04 -32.01 6.57
C ALA A 66 -10.05 -30.85 6.47
N ILE A 67 -11.29 -31.05 6.90
CA ILE A 67 -12.33 -30.01 6.92
C ILE A 67 -11.90 -28.85 7.83
N GLU A 68 -11.42 -29.16 9.04
CA GLU A 68 -10.95 -28.15 9.98
C GLU A 68 -9.75 -27.36 9.42
N ALA A 69 -8.78 -28.05 8.82
CA ALA A 69 -7.61 -27.41 8.21
C ALA A 69 -8.01 -26.50 7.03
N CYS A 70 -8.94 -26.93 6.18
CA CYS A 70 -9.46 -26.11 5.08
C CYS A 70 -10.22 -24.89 5.59
N ALA A 71 -11.13 -25.08 6.56
CA ALA A 71 -11.90 -24.00 7.16
C ALA A 71 -10.99 -22.96 7.84
N SER A 72 -9.96 -23.42 8.53
CA SER A 72 -8.95 -22.57 9.17
C SER A 72 -8.11 -21.80 8.15
N THR A 73 -7.76 -22.45 7.03
CA THR A 73 -7.00 -21.82 5.93
C THR A 73 -7.79 -20.68 5.29
N GLY A 74 -9.09 -20.88 5.04
CA GLY A 74 -9.97 -19.81 4.57
C GLY A 74 -10.07 -18.63 5.54
N GLY A 75 -9.95 -18.89 6.85
CA GLY A 75 -10.08 -17.85 7.87
C GLY A 75 -9.00 -16.77 7.73
N GLN A 76 -7.78 -17.15 7.36
CA GLN A 76 -6.66 -16.23 7.18
C GLN A 76 -6.86 -15.25 6.01
N ILE A 77 -7.62 -15.65 4.99
CA ILE A 77 -7.90 -14.82 3.80
C ILE A 77 -9.26 -14.10 3.89
N THR A 78 -9.96 -14.24 5.01
CA THR A 78 -11.32 -13.68 5.18
C THR A 78 -11.28 -12.38 5.99
N PRO A 79 -11.86 -11.28 5.48
CA PRO A 79 -12.04 -10.04 6.23
C PRO A 79 -12.80 -10.25 7.56
N PRO A 80 -12.57 -9.43 8.61
CA PRO A 80 -12.06 -8.05 8.53
C PRO A 80 -10.59 -7.86 8.90
N VAL A 81 -9.97 -8.71 9.74
CA VAL A 81 -8.54 -8.54 10.10
C VAL A 81 -7.66 -9.17 9.04
N MET A 82 -8.06 -10.36 8.57
CA MET A 82 -7.21 -11.22 7.75
C MET A 82 -5.88 -11.54 8.47
N GLY A 83 -4.98 -12.31 7.86
CA GLY A 83 -3.64 -12.51 8.40
C GLY A 83 -2.76 -11.26 8.35
N ILE A 84 -1.68 -11.23 9.16
CA ILE A 84 -0.64 -10.17 9.11
C ILE A 84 -0.13 -9.93 7.68
N ALA A 85 -0.06 -10.99 6.89
CA ALA A 85 0.36 -10.92 5.50
C ALA A 85 -0.52 -9.99 4.64
N ALA A 86 -1.80 -9.76 4.99
CA ALA A 86 -2.67 -8.82 4.28
C ALA A 86 -2.32 -7.36 4.57
N PHE A 87 -1.84 -7.03 5.78
CA PHE A 87 -1.28 -5.70 6.07
C PHE A 87 0.02 -5.46 5.30
N ILE A 88 0.89 -6.47 5.28
CA ILE A 88 2.12 -6.42 4.47
C ILE A 88 1.75 -6.27 3.00
N MET A 89 0.68 -6.89 2.51
CA MET A 89 0.18 -6.68 1.16
C MET A 89 -0.27 -5.25 0.89
N ALA A 90 -1.05 -4.65 1.80
CA ALA A 90 -1.46 -3.26 1.69
C ALA A 90 -0.24 -2.32 1.60
N GLU A 91 0.79 -2.59 2.42
CA GLU A 91 2.04 -1.84 2.41
C GLU A 91 2.85 -2.07 1.13
N PHE A 92 3.01 -3.31 0.65
CA PHE A 92 3.70 -3.59 -0.61
C PHE A 92 3.01 -2.93 -1.82
N LEU A 93 1.67 -2.89 -1.82
CA LEU A 93 0.87 -2.27 -2.88
C LEU A 93 0.70 -0.76 -2.71
N GLN A 94 1.07 -0.21 -1.54
CA GLN A 94 0.85 1.19 -1.16
C GLN A 94 -0.61 1.61 -1.31
N VAL A 95 -1.53 0.73 -0.87
CA VAL A 95 -2.97 0.99 -0.88
C VAL A 95 -3.53 0.90 0.53
N PRO A 96 -4.65 1.60 0.84
CA PRO A 96 -5.35 1.41 2.10
C PRO A 96 -5.77 -0.04 2.32
N PHE A 97 -5.62 -0.55 3.54
CA PHE A 97 -5.96 -1.95 3.86
C PHE A 97 -7.41 -2.33 3.52
N TYR A 98 -8.36 -1.38 3.63
CA TYR A 98 -9.76 -1.66 3.29
C TYR A 98 -9.91 -2.14 1.84
N GLU A 99 -9.04 -1.73 0.91
CA GLU A 99 -9.06 -2.18 -0.49
C GLU A 99 -8.67 -3.64 -0.61
N VAL A 100 -7.65 -4.07 0.13
CA VAL A 100 -7.25 -5.48 0.25
C VAL A 100 -8.39 -6.28 0.85
N ALA A 101 -9.00 -5.80 1.94
CA ALA A 101 -10.12 -6.46 2.59
C ALA A 101 -11.32 -6.62 1.65
N LEU A 102 -11.74 -5.55 0.97
CA LEU A 102 -12.84 -5.59 0.00
C LEU A 102 -12.56 -6.53 -1.17
N ALA A 103 -11.31 -6.55 -1.67
CA ALA A 103 -10.91 -7.44 -2.74
C ALA A 103 -11.01 -8.93 -2.34
N ALA A 104 -10.87 -9.25 -1.04
CA ALA A 104 -10.95 -10.61 -0.52
C ALA A 104 -12.37 -11.09 -0.18
N VAL A 105 -13.36 -10.19 -0.04
CA VAL A 105 -14.74 -10.56 0.36
C VAL A 105 -15.35 -11.59 -0.57
N ILE A 106 -15.38 -11.30 -1.88
CA ILE A 106 -16.03 -12.19 -2.86
C ILE A 106 -15.33 -13.56 -2.91
N PRO A 107 -14.00 -13.64 -3.05
CA PRO A 107 -13.30 -14.92 -2.99
C PRO A 107 -13.53 -15.72 -1.72
N ALA A 108 -13.51 -15.06 -0.55
CA ALA A 108 -13.73 -15.71 0.74
C ALA A 108 -15.15 -16.30 0.84
N LEU A 109 -16.16 -15.55 0.41
CA LEU A 109 -17.55 -16.03 0.37
C LEU A 109 -17.70 -17.23 -0.57
N LEU A 110 -17.13 -17.16 -1.77
CA LEU A 110 -17.18 -18.28 -2.72
C LEU A 110 -16.50 -19.53 -2.17
N PHE A 111 -15.34 -19.37 -1.52
CA PHE A 111 -14.64 -20.47 -0.86
C PHE A 111 -15.52 -21.14 0.19
N TYR A 112 -16.07 -20.36 1.12
CA TYR A 112 -16.87 -20.94 2.20
C TYR A 112 -18.17 -21.54 1.70
N VAL A 113 -18.87 -20.92 0.75
CA VAL A 113 -20.06 -21.50 0.13
C VAL A 113 -19.72 -22.85 -0.51
N ALA A 114 -18.62 -22.94 -1.25
CA ALA A 114 -18.20 -24.19 -1.86
C ALA A 114 -17.81 -25.24 -0.80
N LEU A 115 -17.12 -24.84 0.27
CA LEU A 115 -16.78 -25.72 1.39
C LEU A 115 -18.04 -26.24 2.12
N PHE A 116 -19.04 -25.38 2.31
CA PHE A 116 -20.34 -25.74 2.88
C PHE A 116 -21.08 -26.78 2.03
N ILE A 117 -21.12 -26.58 0.71
CA ILE A 117 -21.75 -27.53 -0.22
C ILE A 117 -21.02 -28.87 -0.16
N GLN A 118 -19.68 -28.87 -0.21
CA GLN A 118 -18.89 -30.10 -0.16
C GLN A 118 -19.12 -30.88 1.14
N VAL A 119 -19.14 -30.20 2.29
CA VAL A 119 -19.42 -30.85 3.58
C VAL A 119 -20.84 -31.41 3.62
N ASP A 120 -21.83 -30.69 3.09
CA ASP A 120 -23.21 -31.15 3.08
C ASP A 120 -23.41 -32.39 2.20
N LEU A 121 -22.77 -32.43 1.02
CA LEU A 121 -22.76 -33.58 0.12
C LEU A 121 -22.04 -34.78 0.73
N GLU A 122 -20.91 -34.57 1.39
CA GLU A 122 -20.16 -35.64 2.06
C GLU A 122 -20.94 -36.19 3.27
N ALA A 123 -21.61 -35.32 4.04
CA ALA A 123 -22.51 -35.75 5.11
C ALA A 123 -23.72 -36.54 4.57
N ALA A 124 -24.26 -36.16 3.39
CA ALA A 124 -25.31 -36.92 2.73
C ALA A 124 -24.85 -38.31 2.32
N LYS A 125 -23.69 -38.40 1.68
CA LYS A 125 -23.06 -39.64 1.22
C LYS A 125 -22.75 -40.58 2.39
N SER A 126 -22.22 -40.02 3.48
CA SER A 126 -21.86 -40.74 4.69
C SER A 126 -23.02 -40.92 5.68
N LYS A 127 -24.25 -40.51 5.30
CA LYS A 127 -25.48 -40.61 6.12
C LYS A 127 -25.33 -40.01 7.53
N ILE A 128 -24.58 -38.92 7.66
CA ILE A 128 -24.33 -38.24 8.93
C ILE A 128 -25.55 -37.40 9.30
N LEU A 129 -26.14 -37.70 10.45
CA LEU A 129 -27.34 -37.03 10.96
C LEU A 129 -27.03 -35.68 11.61
N PRO A 130 -28.03 -34.80 11.77
CA PRO A 130 -27.93 -33.60 12.61
C PRO A 130 -27.60 -33.94 14.06
N MET A 131 -27.14 -32.95 14.82
CA MET A 131 -26.88 -33.12 16.25
C MET A 131 -28.20 -33.31 17.04
N PRO A 132 -28.18 -34.08 18.16
CA PRO A 132 -29.29 -34.13 19.10
C PRO A 132 -29.66 -32.72 19.58
N LYS A 133 -30.96 -32.44 19.73
CA LYS A 133 -31.43 -31.09 20.10
C LYS A 133 -30.94 -30.67 21.48
N GLU A 134 -30.66 -31.64 22.35
CA GLU A 134 -30.18 -31.48 23.71
C GLU A 134 -28.72 -31.00 23.77
N GLU A 135 -27.93 -31.31 22.75
CA GLU A 135 -26.54 -30.86 22.63
C GLU A 135 -26.40 -29.49 21.96
N ILE A 136 -27.49 -28.98 21.35
CA ILE A 136 -27.47 -27.69 20.66
C ILE A 136 -27.75 -26.56 21.67
N PRO A 137 -26.79 -25.67 21.94
CA PRO A 137 -27.01 -24.56 22.86
C PRO A 137 -28.03 -23.57 22.29
N ARG A 138 -28.81 -22.93 23.15
CA ARG A 138 -29.76 -21.90 22.74
C ARG A 138 -29.00 -20.63 22.34
N LEU A 139 -29.20 -20.15 21.11
CA LEU A 139 -28.51 -18.95 20.60
C LEU A 139 -28.65 -17.74 21.54
N GLY A 140 -29.85 -17.50 22.08
CA GLY A 140 -30.09 -16.39 23.02
C GLY A 140 -29.30 -16.50 24.32
N GLN A 141 -29.02 -17.72 24.80
CA GLN A 141 -28.17 -17.94 25.98
C GLN A 141 -26.71 -17.64 25.65
N VAL A 142 -26.19 -18.19 24.54
CA VAL A 142 -24.81 -17.96 24.10
C VAL A 142 -24.55 -16.46 23.89
N LEU A 143 -25.47 -15.76 23.22
CA LEU A 143 -25.36 -14.31 23.01
C LEU A 143 -25.40 -13.55 24.35
N ARG A 144 -26.29 -13.91 25.27
CA ARG A 144 -26.36 -13.25 26.59
C ARG A 144 -25.06 -13.44 27.40
N GLU A 145 -24.44 -14.60 27.33
CA GLU A 145 -23.22 -14.91 28.08
C GLU A 145 -21.96 -14.27 27.49
N GLY A 146 -21.93 -13.94 26.20
CA GLY A 146 -20.71 -13.49 25.52
C GLY A 146 -20.86 -12.31 24.55
N TRP A 147 -21.97 -11.57 24.55
CA TRP A 147 -22.23 -10.46 23.62
C TRP A 147 -21.07 -9.45 23.52
N TYR A 148 -20.36 -9.22 24.63
CA TYR A 148 -19.25 -8.29 24.70
C TYR A 148 -18.02 -8.73 23.90
N PHE A 149 -17.88 -10.01 23.50
CA PHE A 149 -16.85 -10.44 22.55
C PHE A 149 -17.08 -9.93 21.12
N LEU A 150 -18.31 -9.48 20.79
CA LEU A 150 -18.60 -8.85 19.51
C LEU A 150 -18.18 -7.37 19.49
N LEU A 151 -18.11 -6.70 20.64
CA LEU A 151 -17.76 -5.28 20.72
C LEU A 151 -16.36 -4.96 20.16
N PRO A 152 -15.27 -5.68 20.52
CA PRO A 152 -13.96 -5.47 19.91
C PRO A 152 -13.97 -5.64 18.39
N LEU A 153 -14.73 -6.62 17.87
CA LEU A 153 -14.85 -6.87 16.44
C LEU A 153 -15.57 -5.72 15.73
N VAL A 154 -16.69 -5.26 16.29
CA VAL A 154 -17.45 -4.12 15.75
C VAL A 154 -16.60 -2.84 15.82
N ALA A 155 -15.90 -2.61 16.92
CA ALA A 155 -15.03 -1.46 17.10
C ALA A 155 -13.85 -1.48 16.12
N LEU A 156 -13.24 -2.65 15.89
CA LEU A 156 -12.21 -2.84 14.88
C LEU A 156 -12.72 -2.49 13.48
N VAL A 157 -13.85 -3.08 13.07
CA VAL A 157 -14.46 -2.85 11.76
C VAL A 157 -14.84 -1.37 11.60
N TYR A 158 -15.43 -0.77 12.64
CA TYR A 158 -15.81 0.64 12.61
C TYR A 158 -14.60 1.58 12.58
N ALA A 159 -13.53 1.29 13.33
CA ALA A 159 -12.30 2.08 13.27
C ALA A 159 -11.67 2.00 11.88
N LEU A 160 -11.64 0.81 11.28
CA LEU A 160 -11.02 0.58 9.99
C LEU A 160 -11.81 1.17 8.81
N PHE A 161 -13.13 0.96 8.77
CA PHE A 161 -13.97 1.35 7.62
C PHE A 161 -14.79 2.62 7.85
N GLY A 162 -15.15 2.92 9.10
CA GLY A 162 -15.95 4.09 9.46
C GLY A 162 -15.09 5.31 9.75
N LEU A 163 -14.05 5.15 10.56
CA LEU A 163 -13.13 6.24 10.93
C LEU A 163 -11.90 6.34 10.00
N ASN A 164 -11.69 5.35 9.12
CA ASN A 164 -10.50 5.23 8.26
C ASN A 164 -9.19 5.30 9.06
N TYR A 165 -9.17 4.71 10.26
CA TYR A 165 -7.94 4.61 11.03
C TYR A 165 -6.97 3.64 10.37
N GLU A 166 -5.68 3.91 10.54
CA GLU A 166 -4.64 2.97 10.17
C GLU A 166 -4.84 1.63 10.90
N PRO A 167 -4.54 0.49 10.27
CA PRO A 167 -4.90 -0.81 10.83
C PRO A 167 -4.28 -1.10 12.19
N GLU A 168 -3.07 -0.59 12.45
CA GLU A 168 -2.40 -0.69 13.73
C GLU A 168 -3.18 0.02 14.85
N MET A 169 -3.69 1.22 14.58
CA MET A 169 -4.53 1.98 15.52
C MET A 169 -5.89 1.29 15.74
N ALA A 170 -6.51 0.77 14.68
CA ALA A 170 -7.75 0.00 14.79
C ALA A 170 -7.56 -1.26 15.66
N GLY A 171 -6.44 -1.97 15.49
CA GLY A 171 -6.07 -3.13 16.31
C GLY A 171 -5.82 -2.76 17.77
N LEU A 172 -5.14 -1.65 18.05
CA LEU A 172 -4.92 -1.15 19.41
C LEU A 172 -6.24 -0.81 20.12
N VAL A 173 -7.16 -0.12 19.44
CA VAL A 173 -8.48 0.20 19.98
C VAL A 173 -9.27 -1.07 20.31
N ALA A 174 -9.32 -2.04 19.38
CA ALA A 174 -10.00 -3.31 19.61
C ALA A 174 -9.39 -4.10 20.77
N THR A 175 -8.06 -4.11 20.88
CA THR A 175 -7.32 -4.77 21.97
C THR A 175 -7.60 -4.10 23.31
N ALA A 176 -7.59 -2.77 23.38
CA ALA A 176 -7.94 -2.04 24.58
C ALA A 176 -9.36 -2.36 25.04
N ILE A 177 -10.32 -2.39 24.11
CA ILE A 177 -11.71 -2.73 24.39
C ILE A 177 -11.82 -4.16 24.94
N VAL A 178 -11.17 -5.15 24.32
CA VAL A 178 -11.28 -6.54 24.81
C VAL A 178 -10.63 -6.72 26.18
N LEU A 179 -9.53 -6.02 26.47
CA LEU A 179 -8.88 -6.04 27.77
C LEU A 179 -9.76 -5.43 28.87
N VAL A 180 -10.33 -4.24 28.61
CA VAL A 180 -11.25 -3.59 29.55
C VAL A 180 -12.46 -4.49 29.82
N LEU A 181 -13.09 -5.02 28.77
CA LEU A 181 -14.25 -5.89 28.91
C LEU A 181 -13.92 -7.21 29.64
N GLY A 182 -12.75 -7.81 29.40
CA GLY A 182 -12.34 -9.04 30.06
C GLY A 182 -11.97 -8.89 31.54
N VAL A 183 -11.62 -7.68 31.98
CA VAL A 183 -11.44 -7.35 33.40
C VAL A 183 -12.79 -7.06 34.08
N VAL A 184 -13.69 -6.36 33.40
CA VAL A 184 -14.99 -5.94 33.94
C VAL A 184 -16.00 -7.09 33.99
N PHE A 185 -16.13 -7.86 32.91
CA PHE A 185 -17.15 -8.89 32.76
C PHE A 185 -16.56 -10.30 32.92
N PRO A 186 -17.03 -11.10 33.91
CA PRO A 186 -16.61 -12.48 34.05
C PRO A 186 -17.19 -13.35 32.92
N PHE A 187 -16.35 -14.18 32.29
CA PHE A 187 -16.79 -15.22 31.36
C PHE A 187 -16.65 -16.58 32.03
N GLN A 188 -17.75 -17.36 32.10
CA GLN A 188 -17.75 -18.69 32.74
C GLN A 188 -17.17 -18.68 34.18
N GLY A 189 -17.45 -17.61 34.93
CA GLY A 189 -16.99 -17.44 36.31
C GLY A 189 -15.51 -17.01 36.47
N LYS A 190 -14.79 -16.74 35.38
CA LYS A 190 -13.40 -16.27 35.42
C LYS A 190 -13.28 -14.83 34.88
N ARG A 191 -12.46 -14.01 35.54
CA ARG A 191 -12.05 -12.67 35.09
C ARG A 191 -10.57 -12.67 34.77
N ILE A 192 -10.12 -11.75 33.91
CA ILE A 192 -8.70 -11.54 33.65
C ILE A 192 -8.06 -10.92 34.91
N GLY A 193 -7.14 -11.66 35.53
CA GLY A 193 -6.32 -11.15 36.64
C GLY A 193 -5.00 -10.51 36.16
N LEU A 194 -4.26 -9.91 37.09
CA LEU A 194 -2.94 -9.32 36.80
C LEU A 194 -1.94 -10.36 36.25
N ARG A 195 -2.02 -11.60 36.75
CA ARG A 195 -1.17 -12.71 36.26
C ARG A 195 -1.49 -13.08 34.81
N ASP A 196 -2.77 -13.07 34.45
CA ASP A 196 -3.21 -13.34 33.08
C ASP A 196 -2.78 -12.20 32.15
N LEU A 197 -2.89 -10.95 32.61
CA LEU A 197 -2.44 -9.78 31.85
C LEU A 197 -0.93 -9.83 31.57
N TYR A 198 -0.13 -10.18 32.58
CA TYR A 198 1.31 -10.39 32.41
C TYR A 198 1.62 -11.54 31.45
N ALA A 199 0.88 -12.66 31.55
CA ALA A 199 1.03 -13.77 30.62
C ALA A 199 0.68 -13.36 29.18
N MET A 200 -0.41 -12.60 28.98
CA MET A 200 -0.80 -12.07 27.66
C MET A 200 0.27 -11.13 27.08
N LEU A 201 0.84 -10.23 27.89
CA LEU A 201 1.95 -9.35 27.48
C LEU A 201 3.19 -10.15 27.09
N ARG A 202 3.54 -11.17 27.88
CA ARG A 202 4.66 -12.08 27.58
C ARG A 202 4.43 -12.81 26.26
N ASP A 203 3.26 -13.41 26.08
CA ASP A 203 2.93 -14.22 24.92
C ASP A 203 2.81 -13.35 23.64
N ALA A 204 2.31 -12.11 23.78
CA ALA A 204 2.34 -11.10 22.72
C ALA A 204 3.79 -10.72 22.35
N GLY A 205 4.64 -10.47 23.35
CA GLY A 205 6.05 -10.17 23.15
C GLY A 205 6.80 -11.29 22.42
N THR A 206 6.60 -12.55 22.82
CA THR A 206 7.19 -13.70 22.12
C THR A 206 6.68 -13.84 20.69
N SER A 207 5.39 -13.59 20.45
CA SER A 207 4.80 -13.63 19.10
C SER A 207 5.40 -12.55 18.18
N VAL A 208 5.69 -11.36 18.72
CA VAL A 208 6.35 -10.27 17.97
C VAL A 208 7.82 -10.61 17.68
N LEU A 209 8.54 -11.25 18.62
CA LEU A 209 9.92 -11.69 18.39
C LEU A 209 10.02 -12.68 17.23
N ASP A 210 9.09 -13.64 17.14
CA ASP A 210 9.04 -14.58 16.01
C ASP A 210 8.86 -13.83 14.67
N LEU A 211 8.02 -12.78 14.65
CA LEU A 211 7.80 -11.95 13.47
C LEU A 211 9.06 -11.17 13.07
N PHE A 212 9.79 -10.60 14.04
CA PHE A 212 11.05 -9.89 13.77
C PHE A 212 12.14 -10.83 13.26
N MET A 213 12.28 -12.02 13.85
CA MET A 213 13.25 -13.02 13.36
C MET A 213 12.93 -13.46 11.93
N LEU A 214 11.66 -13.70 11.63
CA LEU A 214 11.21 -14.05 10.29
C LEU A 214 11.45 -12.92 9.29
N GLY A 215 11.15 -11.67 9.68
CA GLY A 215 11.39 -10.47 8.86
C GLY A 215 12.88 -10.24 8.59
N ALA A 216 13.74 -10.43 9.60
CA ALA A 216 15.19 -10.32 9.46
C ALA A 216 15.75 -11.39 8.51
N ALA A 217 15.34 -12.65 8.68
CA ALA A 217 15.75 -13.75 7.80
C ALA A 217 15.27 -13.54 6.35
N ALA A 218 14.01 -13.14 6.17
CA ALA A 218 13.47 -12.81 4.86
C ALA A 218 14.18 -11.61 4.24
N GLY A 219 14.52 -10.58 5.02
CA GLY A 219 15.28 -9.41 4.58
C GLY A 219 16.70 -9.77 4.11
N ILE A 220 17.43 -10.60 4.86
CA ILE A 220 18.74 -11.13 4.46
C ILE A 220 18.62 -11.92 3.16
N MET A 221 17.62 -12.79 3.07
CA MET A 221 17.36 -13.59 1.88
C MET A 221 17.03 -12.70 0.66
N ILE A 222 16.13 -11.72 0.81
CA ILE A 222 15.80 -10.75 -0.24
C ILE A 222 17.04 -9.94 -0.64
N GLY A 223 17.84 -9.50 0.32
CA GLY A 223 19.10 -8.79 0.07
C GLY A 223 20.08 -9.63 -0.75
N ALA A 224 20.27 -10.90 -0.38
CA ALA A 224 21.11 -11.83 -1.12
C ALA A 224 20.56 -12.14 -2.52
N LEU A 225 19.25 -12.29 -2.68
CA LEU A 225 18.58 -12.52 -3.96
C LEU A 225 18.69 -11.31 -4.89
N ASN A 226 18.58 -10.10 -4.35
CA ASN A 226 18.74 -8.86 -5.10
C ASN A 226 20.21 -8.64 -5.49
N TYR A 227 21.15 -8.89 -4.58
CA TYR A 227 22.58 -8.79 -4.85
C TYR A 227 23.07 -9.81 -5.89
N SER A 228 22.56 -11.05 -5.83
CA SER A 228 22.88 -12.10 -6.80
C SER A 228 22.11 -11.99 -8.13
N GLY A 229 21.09 -11.14 -8.21
CA GLY A 229 20.22 -11.00 -9.38
C GLY A 229 19.26 -12.18 -9.61
N VAL A 230 19.28 -13.21 -8.74
CA VAL A 230 18.48 -14.43 -8.88
C VAL A 230 16.98 -14.13 -8.89
N GLY A 231 16.52 -13.14 -8.12
CA GLY A 231 15.10 -12.76 -8.11
C GLY A 231 14.59 -12.28 -9.47
N PHE A 232 15.41 -11.50 -10.18
CA PHE A 232 15.10 -11.05 -11.54
C PHE A 232 15.18 -12.22 -12.54
N THR A 233 16.18 -13.09 -12.39
CA THR A 233 16.34 -14.29 -13.23
C THR A 233 15.15 -15.23 -13.10
N LEU A 234 14.66 -15.49 -11.89
CA LEU A 234 13.49 -16.36 -11.68
C LEU A 234 12.24 -15.79 -12.35
N THR A 235 12.02 -14.48 -12.22
CA THR A 235 10.94 -13.78 -12.93
C THR A 235 11.05 -13.98 -14.45
N LEU A 236 12.24 -13.81 -15.02
CA LEU A 236 12.46 -14.01 -16.47
C LEU A 236 12.27 -15.47 -16.89
N VAL A 237 12.77 -16.43 -16.11
CA VAL A 237 12.63 -17.86 -16.40
C VAL A 237 11.15 -18.26 -16.40
N LEU A 238 10.36 -17.77 -15.44
CA LEU A 238 8.91 -18.04 -15.42
C LEU A 238 8.21 -17.50 -16.67
N ILE A 239 8.53 -16.28 -17.10
CA ILE A 239 7.96 -15.68 -18.31
C ILE A 239 8.40 -16.43 -19.57
N LEU A 240 9.68 -16.82 -19.64
CA LEU A 240 10.25 -17.56 -20.76
C LEU A 240 9.61 -18.94 -20.89
N LEU A 241 9.52 -19.69 -19.79
CA LEU A 241 8.85 -21.00 -19.74
C LEU A 241 7.36 -20.90 -20.04
N ALA A 242 6.71 -19.80 -19.65
CA ALA A 242 5.31 -19.55 -19.98
C ALA A 242 5.09 -19.30 -21.49
N GLY A 243 6.14 -18.96 -22.25
CA GLY A 243 6.06 -18.77 -23.70
C GLY A 243 5.04 -17.72 -24.14
N GLY A 244 4.79 -16.70 -23.30
CA GLY A 244 3.77 -15.68 -23.52
C GLY A 244 2.34 -16.08 -23.17
N SER A 245 2.09 -17.32 -22.76
CA SER A 245 0.77 -17.77 -22.28
C SER A 245 0.53 -17.37 -20.83
N LEU A 246 -0.46 -16.51 -20.59
CA LEU A 246 -0.86 -16.09 -19.25
C LEU A 246 -1.27 -17.27 -18.37
N VAL A 247 -1.99 -18.25 -18.94
CA VAL A 247 -2.42 -19.45 -18.22
C VAL A 247 -1.22 -20.30 -17.82
N ALA A 248 -0.25 -20.46 -18.72
CA ALA A 248 0.98 -21.19 -18.42
C ALA A 248 1.77 -20.50 -17.30
N LEU A 249 1.88 -19.16 -17.33
CA LEU A 249 2.52 -18.41 -16.25
C LEU A 249 1.81 -18.63 -14.91
N LEU A 250 0.48 -18.61 -14.88
CA LEU A 250 -0.27 -18.82 -13.64
C LEU A 250 -0.06 -20.22 -13.07
N VAL A 251 -0.04 -21.25 -13.92
CA VAL A 251 0.24 -22.63 -13.49
C VAL A 251 1.68 -22.76 -12.97
N LEU A 252 2.67 -22.23 -13.69
CA LEU A 252 4.07 -22.24 -13.26
C LEU A 252 4.26 -21.47 -11.96
N SER A 253 3.61 -20.32 -11.82
CA SER A 253 3.62 -19.49 -10.62
C SER A 253 2.94 -20.20 -9.46
N ALA A 254 1.83 -20.90 -9.69
CA ALA A 254 1.16 -21.72 -8.67
C ALA A 254 2.09 -22.84 -8.13
N ILE A 255 2.78 -23.54 -9.03
CA ILE A 255 3.75 -24.59 -8.66
C ILE A 255 4.91 -23.98 -7.87
N ALA A 256 5.50 -22.89 -8.37
CA ALA A 256 6.56 -22.18 -7.68
C ALA A 256 6.11 -21.70 -6.30
N ASN A 257 4.90 -21.16 -6.18
CA ASN A 257 4.34 -20.70 -4.91
C ASN A 257 4.19 -21.82 -3.89
N ILE A 258 3.73 -23.01 -4.32
CA ILE A 258 3.62 -24.16 -3.43
C ILE A 258 5.01 -24.59 -2.95
N ILE A 259 5.99 -24.68 -3.85
CA ILE A 259 7.37 -25.12 -3.53
C ILE A 259 8.09 -24.11 -2.64
N LEU A 260 8.05 -22.82 -2.98
CA LEU A 260 8.67 -21.75 -2.22
C LEU A 260 7.94 -21.48 -0.90
N GLY A 261 6.66 -21.82 -0.84
CA GLY A 261 5.83 -21.70 0.36
C GLY A 261 5.98 -22.87 1.35
N LEU A 262 6.81 -23.87 1.06
CA LEU A 262 7.00 -25.03 1.92
C LEU A 262 7.78 -24.67 3.19
N GLY A 263 7.18 -24.92 4.34
CA GLY A 263 7.87 -24.91 5.65
C GLY A 263 8.08 -23.52 6.26
N LEU A 264 7.60 -22.45 5.63
CA LEU A 264 7.66 -21.09 6.16
C LEU A 264 6.31 -20.66 6.77
N PRO A 265 6.30 -19.80 7.80
CA PRO A 265 5.07 -19.12 8.24
C PRO A 265 4.47 -18.27 7.11
N THR A 266 3.14 -18.10 7.06
CA THR A 266 2.44 -17.40 5.97
C THR A 266 3.03 -16.03 5.61
N VAL A 267 3.48 -15.27 6.63
CA VAL A 267 4.13 -13.97 6.43
C VAL A 267 5.42 -14.12 5.61
N GLY A 268 6.26 -15.10 5.97
CA GLY A 268 7.51 -15.37 5.27
C GLY A 268 7.24 -15.84 3.85
N VAL A 269 6.29 -16.76 3.67
CA VAL A 269 5.83 -17.20 2.35
C VAL A 269 5.42 -15.99 1.51
N TYR A 270 4.53 -15.14 2.01
CA TYR A 270 4.06 -13.99 1.27
C TYR A 270 5.20 -13.04 0.85
N ILE A 271 6.12 -12.72 1.75
CA ILE A 271 7.27 -11.84 1.46
C ILE A 271 8.15 -12.43 0.35
N VAL A 272 8.44 -13.74 0.41
CA VAL A 272 9.22 -14.45 -0.63
C VAL A 272 8.49 -14.39 -1.98
N LEU A 273 7.20 -14.70 -2.00
CA LEU A 273 6.43 -14.76 -3.24
C LEU A 273 6.19 -13.36 -3.84
N ALA A 274 5.99 -12.35 -3.01
CA ALA A 274 5.80 -10.95 -3.44
C ALA A 274 7.07 -10.38 -4.08
N THR A 275 8.24 -10.86 -3.67
CA THR A 275 9.52 -10.42 -4.24
C THR A 275 9.94 -11.24 -5.47
N LEU A 276 9.61 -12.52 -5.51
CA LEU A 276 10.08 -13.44 -6.56
C LEU A 276 9.08 -13.70 -7.69
N VAL A 277 7.79 -13.82 -7.36
CA VAL A 277 6.75 -14.31 -8.30
C VAL A 277 5.80 -13.20 -8.73
N ALA A 278 5.39 -12.31 -7.81
CA ALA A 278 4.49 -11.21 -8.15
C ALA A 278 5.01 -10.32 -9.31
N PRO A 279 6.32 -9.98 -9.40
CA PRO A 279 6.83 -9.18 -10.51
C PRO A 279 6.63 -9.84 -11.88
N ALA A 280 6.72 -11.18 -11.96
CA ALA A 280 6.49 -11.92 -13.21
C ALA A 280 5.03 -11.81 -13.66
N LEU A 281 4.09 -11.95 -12.72
CA LEU A 281 2.66 -11.81 -12.98
C LEU A 281 2.31 -10.38 -13.44
N VAL A 282 2.84 -9.38 -12.74
CA VAL A 282 2.59 -7.96 -13.08
C VAL A 282 3.18 -7.59 -14.44
N LYS A 283 4.39 -8.07 -14.78
CA LYS A 283 5.00 -7.86 -16.11
C LYS A 283 4.19 -8.44 -17.25
N MET A 284 3.43 -9.50 -17.01
CA MET A 284 2.51 -10.08 -18.00
C MET A 284 1.14 -9.38 -18.04
N GLY A 285 1.00 -8.20 -17.42
CA GLY A 285 -0.18 -7.36 -17.51
C GLY A 285 -1.25 -7.67 -16.46
N ILE A 286 -0.95 -8.50 -15.45
CA ILE A 286 -1.88 -8.74 -14.33
C ILE A 286 -1.86 -7.52 -13.40
N ALA A 287 -3.04 -7.03 -13.04
CA ALA A 287 -3.18 -5.96 -12.06
C ALA A 287 -2.46 -6.32 -10.73
N PRO A 288 -1.67 -5.41 -10.11
CA PRO A 288 -0.89 -5.70 -8.91
C PRO A 288 -1.70 -6.33 -7.77
N MET A 289 -2.88 -5.79 -7.45
CA MET A 289 -3.76 -6.35 -6.43
C MET A 289 -4.13 -7.82 -6.73
N ALA A 290 -4.44 -8.15 -7.98
CA ALA A 290 -4.79 -9.50 -8.38
C ALA A 290 -3.58 -10.45 -8.30
N ALA A 291 -2.40 -10.00 -8.72
CA ALA A 291 -1.16 -10.77 -8.61
C ALA A 291 -0.81 -11.08 -7.15
N HIS A 292 -0.91 -10.08 -6.27
CA HIS A 292 -0.62 -10.22 -4.85
C HIS A 292 -1.65 -11.10 -4.13
N MET A 293 -2.95 -10.97 -4.45
CA MET A 293 -3.98 -11.90 -3.97
C MET A 293 -3.73 -13.34 -4.43
N PHE A 294 -3.33 -13.52 -5.70
CA PHE A 294 -3.02 -14.82 -6.25
C PHE A 294 -1.89 -15.52 -5.48
N ILE A 295 -0.75 -14.84 -5.27
CA ILE A 295 0.37 -15.42 -4.52
C ILE A 295 0.01 -15.65 -3.05
N MET A 296 -0.81 -14.79 -2.44
CA MET A 296 -1.25 -14.97 -1.06
C MET A 296 -2.08 -16.25 -0.92
N TYR A 297 -3.02 -16.48 -1.84
CA TYR A 297 -3.92 -17.63 -1.75
C TYR A 297 -3.16 -18.92 -1.97
N TYR A 298 -2.25 -18.93 -2.94
CA TYR A 298 -1.33 -20.05 -3.17
C TYR A 298 -0.33 -20.27 -2.04
N GLY A 299 0.10 -19.18 -1.38
CA GLY A 299 0.89 -19.26 -0.16
C GLY A 299 0.12 -19.91 0.99
N CYS A 300 -1.16 -19.58 1.16
CA CYS A 300 -2.03 -20.21 2.16
C CYS A 300 -2.33 -21.67 1.81
N LEU A 301 -2.42 -22.02 0.53
CA LEU A 301 -2.65 -23.38 0.05
C LEU A 301 -1.53 -24.35 0.42
N SER A 302 -0.29 -23.89 0.60
CA SER A 302 0.82 -24.76 1.04
C SER A 302 0.54 -25.38 2.43
N MET A 303 -0.30 -24.75 3.24
CA MET A 303 -0.67 -25.21 4.58
C MET A 303 -1.57 -26.44 4.58
N ILE A 304 -2.22 -26.75 3.45
CA ILE A 304 -3.07 -27.93 3.27
C ILE A 304 -2.58 -28.87 2.15
N SER A 305 -1.53 -28.49 1.42
CA SER A 305 -1.00 -29.25 0.28
C SER A 305 0.23 -30.07 0.68
N PRO A 306 0.25 -31.39 0.43
CA PRO A 306 1.46 -32.21 0.58
C PRO A 306 2.61 -31.68 -0.30
N PRO A 307 3.89 -31.85 0.11
CA PRO A 307 4.38 -32.72 1.18
C PRO A 307 4.40 -32.11 2.59
N VAL A 308 4.19 -30.80 2.75
CA VAL A 308 4.38 -30.14 4.06
C VAL A 308 3.07 -29.97 4.84
N ALA A 309 1.99 -29.51 4.21
CA ALA A 309 0.62 -29.43 4.73
C ALA A 309 0.49 -29.17 6.26
N ILE A 310 1.21 -28.17 6.80
CA ILE A 310 1.40 -27.99 8.25
C ILE A 310 0.06 -27.98 9.02
N ALA A 311 -0.93 -27.24 8.51
CA ALA A 311 -2.23 -27.15 9.16
C ALA A 311 -2.97 -28.49 9.15
N ALA A 312 -2.89 -29.23 8.04
CA ALA A 312 -3.46 -30.56 7.93
C ALA A 312 -2.77 -31.56 8.87
N PHE A 313 -1.45 -31.44 9.07
CA PHE A 313 -0.70 -32.33 9.97
C PHE A 313 -1.00 -32.04 11.44
N VAL A 314 -1.11 -30.77 11.82
CA VAL A 314 -1.55 -30.37 13.16
C VAL A 314 -2.98 -30.86 13.42
N ALA A 315 -3.89 -30.70 12.46
CA ALA A 315 -5.25 -31.21 12.57
C ALA A 315 -5.29 -32.75 12.64
N ALA A 316 -4.43 -33.45 11.89
CA ALA A 316 -4.32 -34.91 11.92
C ALA A 316 -3.92 -35.42 13.31
N ASN A 317 -2.99 -34.73 13.98
CA ASN A 317 -2.60 -35.04 15.36
C ASN A 317 -3.79 -34.89 16.33
N LEU A 318 -4.58 -33.83 16.22
CA LEU A 318 -5.81 -33.65 17.01
C LEU A 318 -6.85 -34.75 16.72
N ALA A 319 -6.91 -35.22 15.47
CA ALA A 319 -7.83 -36.28 15.06
C ALA A 319 -7.34 -37.70 15.38
N GLY A 320 -6.05 -37.89 15.69
CA GLY A 320 -5.42 -39.21 15.75
C GLY A 320 -5.46 -39.93 14.38
N ALA A 321 -5.20 -39.19 13.30
CA ALA A 321 -5.21 -39.70 11.93
C ALA A 321 -3.82 -39.63 11.29
N ASP A 322 -3.61 -40.39 10.21
CA ASP A 322 -2.38 -40.33 9.43
C ASP A 322 -2.20 -38.92 8.80
N PRO A 323 -1.09 -38.21 9.07
CA PRO A 323 -0.86 -36.85 8.57
C PRO A 323 -0.81 -36.77 7.04
N ASN A 324 -0.12 -37.72 6.39
CA ASN A 324 0.04 -37.72 4.93
C ASN A 324 -1.30 -37.90 4.21
N ARG A 325 -2.08 -38.88 4.64
CA ARG A 325 -3.44 -39.11 4.12
C ARG A 325 -4.34 -37.91 4.38
N THR A 326 -4.23 -37.28 5.55
CA THR A 326 -4.99 -36.06 5.87
C THR A 326 -4.62 -34.91 4.95
N GLY A 327 -3.34 -34.71 4.65
CA GLY A 327 -2.87 -33.70 3.70
C GLY A 327 -3.45 -33.89 2.30
N TRP A 328 -3.41 -35.11 1.75
CA TRP A 328 -4.03 -35.40 0.45
C TRP A 328 -5.54 -35.15 0.42
N VAL A 329 -6.24 -35.53 1.50
CA VAL A 329 -7.68 -35.29 1.63
C VAL A 329 -7.98 -33.80 1.79
N ALA A 330 -7.17 -33.06 2.54
CA ALA A 330 -7.29 -31.61 2.70
C ALA A 330 -7.07 -30.88 1.36
N MET A 331 -6.04 -31.26 0.60
CA MET A 331 -5.81 -30.72 -0.74
C MET A 331 -7.00 -30.99 -1.68
N ALA A 332 -7.52 -32.23 -1.68
CA ALA A 332 -8.67 -32.59 -2.52
C ALA A 332 -9.94 -31.84 -2.11
N PHE A 333 -10.18 -31.63 -0.82
CA PHE A 333 -11.36 -30.93 -0.31
C PHE A 333 -11.24 -29.39 -0.48
N GLY A 334 -10.02 -28.88 -0.34
CA GLY A 334 -9.63 -27.49 -0.54
C GLY A 334 -9.42 -27.09 -2.00
N TRP A 335 -9.71 -27.96 -2.98
CA TRP A 335 -9.49 -27.71 -4.41
C TRP A 335 -10.07 -26.38 -4.90
N THR A 336 -11.17 -25.92 -4.28
CA THR A 336 -11.83 -24.66 -4.60
C THR A 336 -10.92 -23.44 -4.39
N LEU A 337 -10.05 -23.46 -3.39
CA LEU A 337 -9.04 -22.41 -3.17
C LEU A 337 -8.02 -22.34 -4.31
N PHE A 338 -7.76 -23.43 -5.02
CA PHE A 338 -6.87 -23.43 -6.18
C PHE A 338 -7.50 -22.71 -7.37
N VAL A 339 -8.82 -22.79 -7.52
CA VAL A 339 -9.51 -22.26 -8.70
C VAL A 339 -9.91 -20.80 -8.53
N ILE A 340 -10.35 -20.40 -7.35
CA ILE A 340 -10.86 -19.04 -7.06
C ILE A 340 -9.91 -17.90 -7.50
N PRO A 341 -8.58 -17.99 -7.37
CA PRO A 341 -7.66 -16.96 -7.83
C PRO A 341 -7.69 -16.71 -9.36
N PHE A 342 -7.95 -17.73 -10.18
CA PHE A 342 -7.78 -17.65 -11.64
C PHE A 342 -8.77 -16.69 -12.30
N PRO A 343 -10.10 -16.76 -12.08
CA PRO A 343 -11.04 -15.84 -12.71
C PRO A 343 -10.76 -14.38 -12.38
N ARG A 344 -10.31 -14.06 -11.16
CA ARG A 344 -9.98 -12.68 -10.77
C ARG A 344 -8.78 -12.16 -11.57
N VAL A 345 -7.73 -12.98 -11.70
CA VAL A 345 -6.52 -12.64 -12.46
C VAL A 345 -6.79 -12.57 -13.96
N LEU A 346 -7.56 -13.51 -14.51
CA LEU A 346 -7.94 -13.56 -15.92
C LEU A 346 -8.95 -12.47 -16.31
N SER A 347 -9.78 -11.99 -15.37
CA SER A 347 -10.67 -10.84 -15.59
C SER A 347 -9.92 -9.50 -15.53
N GLY A 348 -8.81 -9.46 -14.79
CA GLY A 348 -7.93 -8.29 -14.66
C GLY A 348 -6.96 -8.09 -15.83
N SER A 349 -6.90 -9.03 -16.78
CA SER A 349 -6.08 -8.94 -18.00
C SER A 349 -6.83 -8.36 -19.21
N GLN A 350 -8.02 -7.77 -19.01
CA GLN A 350 -8.69 -7.02 -20.09
C GLN A 350 -8.11 -5.61 -20.20
N PRO A 351 -7.87 -5.08 -21.42
CA PRO A 351 -7.51 -3.69 -21.60
C PRO A 351 -8.62 -2.80 -20.99
N ALA A 352 -8.20 -1.67 -20.40
CA ALA A 352 -8.95 -0.80 -19.50
C ALA A 352 -10.21 -0.11 -20.07
N SER A 353 -10.84 -0.63 -21.12
CA SER A 353 -11.98 0.01 -21.81
C SER A 353 -13.36 -0.58 -21.49
N ALA A 354 -13.50 -1.70 -20.78
CA ALA A 354 -14.78 -2.44 -20.77
C ALA A 354 -15.60 -2.44 -19.47
N THR A 355 -15.07 -2.04 -18.31
CA THR A 355 -15.76 -2.30 -17.02
C THR A 355 -16.38 -1.07 -16.35
N ALA A 356 -16.24 0.13 -16.92
CA ALA A 356 -16.79 1.36 -16.33
C ALA A 356 -18.32 1.50 -16.45
N SER A 357 -18.98 0.67 -17.25
CA SER A 357 -20.40 0.87 -17.62
C SER A 357 -21.44 0.19 -16.72
N ARG A 358 -21.06 -0.59 -15.69
CA ARG A 358 -22.04 -1.39 -14.93
C ARG A 358 -22.18 -1.10 -13.43
N ALA A 359 -21.36 -0.24 -12.83
CA ALA A 359 -21.48 0.07 -11.39
C ALA A 359 -22.23 1.38 -11.06
N CYS A 360 -22.53 2.23 -12.05
CA CYS A 360 -23.12 3.56 -11.84
C CYS A 360 -24.66 3.57 -11.72
N GLY A 361 -25.25 2.51 -11.15
CA GLY A 361 -26.72 2.33 -11.14
C GLY A 361 -27.42 2.60 -9.79
N TYR A 362 -26.71 2.64 -8.67
CA TYR A 362 -27.36 2.60 -7.35
C TYR A 362 -26.68 3.49 -6.32
N SER A 363 -26.77 4.81 -6.47
CA SER A 363 -26.70 5.75 -5.34
C SER A 363 -26.96 7.17 -5.84
N CYS A 364 -28.20 7.42 -6.27
CA CYS A 364 -28.65 8.78 -6.47
C CYS A 364 -30.07 8.91 -5.89
N ARG A 365 -30.14 9.31 -4.62
CA ARG A 365 -31.34 9.96 -4.06
C ARG A 365 -31.01 10.69 -2.75
N ARG A 366 -31.04 12.03 -2.88
CA ARG A 366 -31.61 13.07 -1.97
C ARG A 366 -31.23 12.98 -0.48
N THR A 367 -30.68 14.04 0.11
CA THR A 367 -31.41 15.25 0.60
C THR A 367 -30.37 16.21 1.28
N PRO A 368 -30.72 17.37 1.88
CA PRO A 368 -30.61 18.70 1.29
C PRO A 368 -29.69 19.66 2.07
N SER A 369 -29.59 20.86 1.54
CA SER A 369 -28.85 22.06 1.96
C SER A 369 -29.19 22.68 3.33
N ALA A 370 -28.17 23.38 3.87
CA ALA A 370 -28.17 24.63 4.67
C ALA A 370 -28.14 24.53 6.21
N PRO A 371 -27.68 25.58 6.96
CA PRO A 371 -26.70 26.64 6.66
C PRO A 371 -25.72 26.97 7.83
N ASP A 372 -24.88 27.97 7.56
CA ASP A 372 -23.93 28.70 8.43
C ASP A 372 -24.38 29.08 9.85
N ALA A 373 -23.40 29.05 10.77
CA ALA A 373 -23.20 29.97 11.90
C ALA A 373 -21.72 29.86 12.29
N GLY A 374 -20.90 30.91 12.38
CA GLY A 374 -21.17 32.19 13.02
C GLY A 374 -20.33 32.28 14.29
N SER A 375 -19.07 32.70 14.14
CA SER A 375 -18.16 33.36 15.10
C SER A 375 -18.33 33.14 16.62
N MET A 376 -17.23 32.83 17.33
CA MET A 376 -16.88 33.54 18.57
C MET A 376 -15.41 33.38 19.00
N ARG A 377 -14.82 34.55 19.32
CA ARG A 377 -13.69 34.94 20.20
C ARG A 377 -12.91 33.84 20.94
N ARG A 378 -11.57 33.82 20.86
CA ARG A 378 -10.55 34.60 21.61
C ARG A 378 -10.36 34.14 23.07
N GLU A 379 -9.08 34.24 23.48
CA GLU A 379 -8.45 33.99 24.79
C GLU A 379 -7.73 32.63 24.84
N SER A 380 -6.48 32.50 25.31
CA SER A 380 -5.65 33.36 26.14
C SER A 380 -4.18 32.97 25.97
N ALA A 381 -3.30 33.98 25.87
CA ALA A 381 -1.86 33.85 26.05
C ALA A 381 -1.52 33.70 27.55
N TRP A 382 -0.49 32.91 27.89
CA TRP A 382 0.42 33.22 29.00
C TRP A 382 1.85 32.76 28.68
N PRO A 383 2.89 33.44 29.22
CA PRO A 383 4.27 33.43 28.71
C PRO A 383 5.30 32.91 29.72
N SER A 384 6.47 32.48 29.23
CA SER A 384 7.76 32.44 29.96
C SER A 384 8.73 31.57 29.16
N ARG A 385 10.04 31.75 29.08
CA ARG A 385 11.05 32.75 29.46
C ARG A 385 12.36 32.12 28.95
N CYS A 386 13.25 32.91 28.37
CA CYS A 386 14.62 32.49 28.12
C CYS A 386 15.37 32.20 29.43
N SER A 387 16.22 31.18 29.42
CA SER A 387 17.42 31.16 30.25
C SER A 387 18.59 30.51 29.49
N SER A 388 19.64 31.31 29.39
CA SER A 388 20.98 31.05 28.87
C SER A 388 21.70 29.87 29.53
N GLY A 389 22.46 29.10 28.75
CA GLY A 389 23.48 28.17 29.21
C GLY A 389 24.52 27.93 28.11
N ARG A 390 25.80 28.12 28.45
CA ARG A 390 26.95 28.26 27.54
C ARG A 390 27.38 26.96 26.86
N ARG A 391 27.94 27.10 25.65
CA ARG A 391 28.73 26.11 24.90
C ARG A 391 30.08 25.82 25.58
N PRO A 392 30.75 24.71 25.20
CA PRO A 392 32.17 24.70 24.92
C PRO A 392 32.46 24.57 23.41
N SER A 393 33.57 25.17 23.03
CA SER A 393 34.15 25.39 21.70
C SER A 393 34.75 24.15 21.03
N ALA A 394 34.62 24.07 19.71
CA ALA A 394 35.60 23.41 18.84
C ALA A 394 35.58 24.04 17.43
N GLY A 395 36.76 24.44 16.95
CA GLY A 395 37.12 24.58 15.54
C GLY A 395 36.49 25.74 14.77
N GLY A 396 37.23 26.86 14.68
CA GLY A 396 36.94 27.92 13.73
C GLY A 396 37.21 27.49 12.29
N LEU A 397 36.28 27.81 11.40
CA LEU A 397 36.52 28.03 9.97
C LEU A 397 35.91 29.41 9.66
N SER A 398 36.76 30.28 9.12
CA SER A 398 36.47 31.64 8.68
C SER A 398 35.33 31.69 7.64
N PRO A 399 34.66 32.84 7.45
CA PRO A 399 33.57 32.94 6.48
C PRO A 399 34.13 32.90 5.05
N PRO A 400 33.50 32.21 4.09
CA PRO A 400 33.89 32.36 2.70
C PRO A 400 33.22 33.62 2.15
N GLY A 401 34.04 34.65 1.96
CA GLY A 401 33.81 35.63 0.90
C GLY A 401 34.46 35.12 -0.39
N ASP A 402 33.75 35.37 -1.48
CA ASP A 402 34.24 35.61 -2.84
C ASP A 402 34.82 34.44 -3.65
N GLU A 403 33.94 33.94 -4.55
CA GLU A 403 34.19 33.35 -5.87
C GLU A 403 35.43 32.45 -6.06
N GLU A 404 35.23 31.14 -6.00
CA GLU A 404 36.08 30.17 -6.70
C GLU A 404 35.58 29.96 -8.14
N PRO A 405 36.44 30.07 -9.17
CA PRO A 405 36.06 29.88 -10.57
C PRO A 405 35.95 28.38 -10.88
N GLY A 406 34.72 27.84 -11.05
CA GLY A 406 34.54 26.48 -11.56
C GLY A 406 33.15 25.83 -11.50
N SER A 407 32.17 26.37 -10.77
CA SER A 407 30.81 25.80 -10.78
C SER A 407 29.94 26.45 -11.87
N MET A 408 29.85 25.82 -13.05
CA MET A 408 28.89 26.18 -14.13
C MET A 408 27.42 25.86 -13.77
N VAL A 409 27.02 25.96 -12.50
CA VAL A 409 25.64 25.70 -12.04
C VAL A 409 25.06 27.02 -11.53
N HIS A 410 24.03 27.53 -12.19
CA HIS A 410 23.46 28.84 -11.90
C HIS A 410 22.25 28.73 -10.99
N LYS A 411 22.29 29.37 -9.82
CA LYS A 411 21.12 29.51 -8.94
C LYS A 411 20.13 30.48 -9.59
N ALA A 412 18.87 30.08 -9.74
CA ALA A 412 17.81 31.01 -10.14
C ALA A 412 17.51 32.00 -8.99
N GLU A 413 17.20 33.25 -9.34
CA GLU A 413 16.78 34.23 -8.34
C GLU A 413 15.39 33.89 -7.80
N GLY A 414 15.21 34.08 -6.49
CA GLY A 414 13.93 33.88 -5.82
C GLY A 414 13.67 32.48 -5.27
N VAL A 415 12.40 32.16 -5.08
CA VAL A 415 11.90 30.91 -4.47
C VAL A 415 10.82 30.29 -5.33
N LYS A 416 10.87 28.97 -5.47
CA LYS A 416 9.90 28.16 -6.21
C LYS A 416 9.05 27.34 -5.24
N ILE A 417 7.73 27.50 -5.29
CA ILE A 417 6.79 26.57 -4.65
C ILE A 417 6.44 25.51 -5.68
N ILE A 418 6.74 24.26 -5.36
CA ILE A 418 6.42 23.11 -6.19
C ILE A 418 5.33 22.32 -5.50
N ARG A 419 4.23 22.05 -6.20
CA ARG A 419 3.15 21.19 -5.72
C ARG A 419 2.83 20.12 -6.75
N LEU A 420 2.86 18.87 -6.33
CA LEU A 420 2.40 17.75 -7.14
C LEU A 420 0.87 17.67 -7.09
N VAL A 421 0.25 17.34 -8.22
CA VAL A 421 -1.19 17.48 -8.43
C VAL A 421 -1.77 16.16 -8.89
N LYS A 422 -2.72 15.62 -8.13
CA LYS A 422 -3.57 14.50 -8.54
C LYS A 422 -4.86 15.05 -9.13
N ARG A 423 -5.27 14.55 -10.30
CA ARG A 423 -6.60 14.90 -10.84
C ARG A 423 -7.70 14.25 -10.00
N ARG A 424 -8.89 14.86 -9.94
CA ARG A 424 -10.05 14.17 -9.36
C ARG A 424 -10.39 12.89 -10.13
N ALA A 425 -10.84 11.87 -9.40
CA ALA A 425 -11.12 10.55 -9.95
C ALA A 425 -12.22 10.53 -11.04
N ASP A 426 -13.10 11.53 -11.08
CA ASP A 426 -14.16 11.67 -12.08
C ASP A 426 -13.71 12.31 -13.40
N LEU A 427 -12.45 12.76 -13.50
CA LEU A 427 -11.91 13.42 -14.68
C LEU A 427 -10.94 12.52 -15.45
N THR A 428 -11.06 12.50 -16.77
CA THR A 428 -10.03 11.96 -17.67
C THR A 428 -8.82 12.89 -17.73
N LEU A 429 -7.68 12.42 -18.27
CA LEU A 429 -6.46 13.22 -18.36
C LEU A 429 -6.66 14.41 -19.31
N ALA A 430 -7.39 14.19 -20.40
CA ALA A 430 -7.75 15.22 -21.34
C ALA A 430 -8.66 16.29 -20.71
N GLN A 431 -9.68 15.88 -19.95
CA GLN A 431 -10.55 16.83 -19.23
C GLN A 431 -9.79 17.60 -18.15
N PHE A 432 -8.90 16.93 -17.42
CA PHE A 432 -8.02 17.57 -16.43
C PHE A 432 -7.11 18.61 -17.08
N LYS A 433 -6.47 18.25 -18.20
CA LYS A 433 -5.62 19.15 -18.99
C LYS A 433 -6.40 20.35 -19.52
N ASP A 434 -7.55 20.09 -20.14
CA ASP A 434 -8.42 21.12 -20.70
C ASP A 434 -8.90 22.09 -19.61
N TYR A 435 -9.39 21.56 -18.48
CA TYR A 435 -9.85 22.39 -17.36
C TYR A 435 -8.73 23.27 -16.81
N TRP A 436 -7.54 22.69 -16.58
CA TRP A 436 -6.41 23.45 -16.07
C TRP A 436 -6.03 24.58 -17.04
N LEU A 437 -5.81 24.26 -18.31
CA LEU A 437 -5.29 25.23 -19.28
C LEU A 437 -6.32 26.29 -19.73
N THR A 438 -7.62 26.02 -19.61
CA THR A 438 -8.67 26.94 -20.10
C THR A 438 -9.41 27.70 -19.00
N ARG A 439 -9.67 27.06 -17.85
CA ARG A 439 -10.42 27.64 -16.73
C ARG A 439 -9.49 28.07 -15.61
N HIS A 440 -8.70 27.13 -15.09
CA HIS A 440 -7.84 27.41 -13.94
C HIS A 440 -6.75 28.43 -14.24
N ALA A 441 -6.19 28.36 -15.45
CA ALA A 441 -5.18 29.28 -15.95
C ALA A 441 -5.61 30.76 -15.87
N LEU A 442 -6.91 31.07 -15.95
CA LEU A 442 -7.42 32.44 -15.79
C LEU A 442 -7.24 32.95 -14.35
N HIS A 443 -7.45 32.08 -13.37
CA HIS A 443 -7.24 32.39 -11.97
C HIS A 443 -5.75 32.51 -11.64
N GLU A 444 -4.91 31.65 -12.22
CA GLU A 444 -3.44 31.73 -12.10
C GLU A 444 -2.89 33.04 -12.69
N ARG A 445 -3.33 33.44 -13.90
CA ARG A 445 -2.94 34.73 -14.50
C ARG A 445 -3.39 35.94 -13.69
N ARG A 446 -4.62 35.91 -13.18
CA ARG A 446 -5.09 36.97 -12.28
C ARG A 446 -4.30 37.01 -10.96
N ALA A 447 -3.92 35.85 -10.42
CA ALA A 447 -3.09 35.78 -9.23
C ALA A 447 -1.69 36.37 -9.51
N ILE A 448 -1.13 36.15 -10.70
CA ILE A 448 0.09 36.83 -11.15
C ILE A 448 -0.15 38.35 -11.09
N GLU A 449 -1.14 38.91 -11.78
CA GLU A 449 -1.39 40.36 -11.82
C GLU A 449 -1.60 41.01 -10.43
N THR A 450 -2.23 40.30 -9.50
CA THR A 450 -2.70 40.86 -8.23
C THR A 450 -1.84 40.51 -7.01
N THR A 451 -0.81 39.69 -7.16
CA THR A 451 0.06 39.26 -6.05
C THR A 451 1.53 39.32 -6.42
N PRO A 452 2.47 39.14 -5.46
CA PRO A 452 3.90 39.01 -5.75
C PRO A 452 4.31 37.78 -6.59
N LEU A 453 3.38 36.92 -7.00
CA LEU A 453 3.63 35.79 -7.89
C LEU A 453 4.19 36.29 -9.23
N GLN A 454 5.36 35.77 -9.61
CA GLN A 454 6.08 36.18 -10.82
C GLN A 454 5.79 35.26 -11.99
N LYS A 455 5.83 33.94 -11.79
CA LYS A 455 5.68 32.97 -12.88
C LYS A 455 4.92 31.72 -12.43
N VAL A 456 4.03 31.24 -13.29
CA VAL A 456 3.29 29.99 -13.10
C VAL A 456 3.60 29.03 -14.24
N VAL A 457 4.05 27.84 -13.87
CA VAL A 457 4.35 26.75 -14.80
C VAL A 457 3.51 25.54 -14.41
N ALA A 458 2.64 25.11 -15.33
CA ALA A 458 1.85 23.89 -15.19
C ALA A 458 2.51 22.77 -16.00
N SER A 459 2.81 21.65 -15.35
CA SER A 459 3.37 20.47 -15.99
C SER A 459 2.35 19.35 -15.93
N ILE A 460 1.82 18.93 -17.07
CA ILE A 460 0.68 18.01 -17.16
C ILE A 460 1.17 16.68 -17.71
N ALA A 461 0.81 15.57 -17.06
CA ALA A 461 1.23 14.25 -17.47
C ALA A 461 0.80 13.97 -18.92
N THR A 462 1.68 13.33 -19.70
CA THR A 462 1.34 12.89 -21.07
C THR A 462 0.60 11.56 -21.08
N GLY A 463 0.63 10.83 -19.97
CA GLY A 463 0.17 9.43 -19.90
C GLY A 463 1.22 8.42 -20.37
N GLU A 464 2.37 8.88 -20.88
CA GLU A 464 3.53 8.03 -21.14
C GLU A 464 4.07 7.51 -19.81
N VAL A 465 4.06 6.18 -19.67
CA VAL A 465 4.71 5.52 -18.56
C VAL A 465 6.19 5.42 -18.92
N ALA A 466 7.03 6.23 -18.29
CA ALA A 466 8.48 6.07 -18.41
C ALA A 466 8.87 4.65 -17.96
N LEU A 467 9.11 3.77 -18.95
CA LEU A 467 9.76 2.47 -18.85
C LEU A 467 9.22 1.52 -17.77
N GLY A 468 8.05 0.93 -18.04
CA GLY A 468 7.58 -0.26 -17.31
C GLY A 468 7.22 -0.03 -15.85
N GLY A 469 7.02 1.23 -15.43
CA GLY A 469 6.52 1.59 -14.12
C GLY A 469 5.00 1.46 -13.98
N THR A 470 4.51 1.67 -12.76
CA THR A 470 3.09 1.83 -12.45
C THR A 470 2.58 3.20 -12.96
N VAL A 471 1.25 3.37 -13.03
CA VAL A 471 0.65 4.69 -13.32
C VAL A 471 1.22 5.71 -12.32
N PRO A 472 1.76 6.86 -12.79
CA PRO A 472 2.33 7.85 -11.89
C PRO A 472 1.31 8.25 -10.80
N PRO A 473 1.75 8.36 -9.53
CA PRO A 473 0.85 8.70 -8.44
C PRO A 473 0.21 10.07 -8.65
N PHE A 474 0.84 10.97 -9.41
CA PHE A 474 0.34 12.31 -9.73
C PHE A 474 0.12 12.50 -11.23
N ASP A 475 -0.85 13.35 -11.59
CA ASP A 475 -1.24 13.63 -12.98
C ASP A 475 -0.70 14.98 -13.48
N GLY A 476 -0.02 15.73 -12.60
CA GLY A 476 0.69 16.95 -12.95
C GLY A 476 1.50 17.54 -11.80
N MET A 477 2.12 18.69 -12.05
CA MET A 477 2.88 19.50 -11.11
C MET A 477 2.65 20.98 -11.43
N VAL A 478 2.41 21.80 -10.43
CA VAL A 478 2.43 23.25 -10.54
C VAL A 478 3.69 23.80 -9.89
N ALA A 479 4.35 24.73 -10.57
CA ALA A 479 5.47 25.50 -10.03
C ALA A 479 5.14 26.99 -10.04
N LEU A 480 5.17 27.60 -8.86
CA LEU A 480 4.89 29.01 -8.62
C LEU A 480 6.19 29.69 -8.21
N HIS A 481 6.61 30.73 -8.93
CA HIS A 481 7.87 31.43 -8.70
C HIS A 481 7.62 32.80 -8.08
N PHE A 482 8.44 33.15 -7.09
CA PHE A 482 8.36 34.39 -6.33
C PHE A 482 9.76 34.99 -6.17
N GLY A 483 9.83 36.32 -6.04
CA GLY A 483 11.12 37.00 -5.80
C GLY A 483 11.72 36.73 -4.42
N SER A 484 10.89 36.38 -3.43
CA SER A 484 11.35 36.08 -2.07
C SER A 484 10.47 35.04 -1.36
N LEU A 485 11.01 34.45 -0.28
CA LEU A 485 10.27 33.54 0.58
C LEU A 485 9.12 34.25 1.33
N GLU A 486 9.30 35.53 1.65
CA GLU A 486 8.28 36.34 2.31
C GLU A 486 7.09 36.58 1.39
N ASP A 487 7.36 36.96 0.15
CA ASP A 487 6.36 37.11 -0.92
C ASP A 487 5.58 35.81 -1.15
N ALA A 488 6.29 34.68 -1.21
CA ALA A 488 5.69 33.37 -1.39
C ALA A 488 4.70 33.04 -0.26
N ARG A 489 5.05 33.32 1.00
CA ARG A 489 4.17 33.09 2.17
C ARG A 489 2.98 34.03 2.19
N ALA A 490 3.21 35.32 1.90
CA ALA A 490 2.17 36.34 1.85
C ALA A 490 1.14 36.02 0.76
N ALA A 491 1.59 35.66 -0.45
CA ALA A 491 0.73 35.32 -1.57
C ALA A 491 -0.09 34.06 -1.29
N MET A 492 0.51 33.00 -0.74
CA MET A 492 -0.19 31.73 -0.49
C MET A 492 -1.22 31.79 0.64
N SER A 493 -1.04 32.71 1.59
CA SER A 493 -1.99 32.94 2.70
C SER A 493 -3.00 34.04 2.42
N GLY A 494 -2.73 34.88 1.42
CA GLY A 494 -3.51 36.07 1.10
C GLY A 494 -4.77 35.81 0.26
N PRO A 495 -5.66 36.81 0.16
CA PRO A 495 -6.89 36.74 -0.62
C PRO A 495 -6.66 36.72 -2.14
N GLY A 496 -5.53 37.26 -2.63
CA GLY A 496 -5.23 37.33 -4.06
C GLY A 496 -5.06 35.97 -4.75
N THR A 497 -4.67 34.93 -4.02
CA THR A 497 -4.61 33.54 -4.52
C THR A 497 -5.82 32.70 -4.11
N ALA A 498 -6.79 33.25 -3.38
CA ALA A 498 -7.90 32.47 -2.84
C ALA A 498 -8.80 31.89 -3.95
N ALA A 499 -9.09 32.69 -4.99
CA ALA A 499 -9.87 32.23 -6.13
C ALA A 499 -9.19 31.07 -6.88
N MET A 500 -7.86 31.16 -7.06
CA MET A 500 -7.05 30.08 -7.62
C MET A 500 -7.13 28.83 -6.72
N ARG A 501 -6.91 28.96 -5.41
CA ARG A 501 -6.97 27.82 -4.48
C ARG A 501 -8.36 27.17 -4.40
N GLU A 502 -9.42 27.97 -4.51
CA GLU A 502 -10.79 27.45 -4.48
C GLU A 502 -11.12 26.71 -5.77
N ASP A 503 -10.79 27.28 -6.93
CA ASP A 503 -11.03 26.63 -8.22
C ASP A 503 -10.20 25.34 -8.39
N ALA A 504 -9.02 25.25 -7.78
CA ALA A 504 -8.23 24.02 -7.78
C ALA A 504 -9.04 22.79 -7.29
N LYS A 505 -9.95 22.97 -6.33
CA LYS A 505 -10.80 21.88 -5.80
C LYS A 505 -11.77 21.30 -6.85
N ASN A 506 -12.03 22.01 -7.94
CA ASN A 506 -12.92 21.56 -9.01
C ASN A 506 -12.29 20.47 -9.88
N PHE A 507 -10.96 20.37 -9.93
CA PHE A 507 -10.27 19.43 -10.81
C PHE A 507 -9.10 18.67 -10.16
N VAL A 508 -8.63 19.12 -8.99
CA VAL A 508 -7.56 18.50 -8.19
C VAL A 508 -8.14 17.73 -7.01
N ASP A 509 -7.64 16.52 -6.75
CA ASP A 509 -7.93 15.78 -5.52
C ASP A 509 -7.12 16.36 -4.35
N PRO A 510 -7.77 16.91 -3.30
CA PRO A 510 -7.06 17.53 -2.18
C PRO A 510 -6.38 16.52 -1.23
N ARG A 511 -6.67 15.22 -1.34
CA ARG A 511 -6.18 14.20 -0.38
C ARG A 511 -4.73 13.77 -0.61
N SER A 512 -4.08 14.21 -1.68
CA SER A 512 -2.68 13.91 -1.98
C SER A 512 -2.07 15.00 -2.86
N SER A 513 -1.40 15.98 -2.26
CA SER A 513 -0.64 17.00 -2.99
C SER A 513 0.58 17.46 -2.20
N PRO A 514 1.67 16.69 -2.23
CA PRO A 514 2.94 17.09 -1.63
C PRO A 514 3.37 18.47 -2.17
N GLN A 515 3.79 19.35 -1.27
CA GLN A 515 4.25 20.69 -1.61
C GLN A 515 5.58 21.00 -0.92
N ILE A 516 6.51 21.61 -1.66
CA ILE A 516 7.76 22.11 -1.13
C ILE A 516 8.01 23.56 -1.58
N PHE A 517 8.66 24.33 -0.72
CA PHE A 517 9.34 25.57 -1.05
C PHE A 517 10.79 25.21 -1.34
N ALA A 518 11.32 25.66 -2.48
CA ALA A 518 12.61 25.22 -2.97
C ALA A 518 13.43 26.37 -3.58
N ASP A 519 14.75 26.24 -3.49
CA ASP A 519 15.68 26.93 -4.40
C ASP A 519 15.75 26.17 -5.73
N GLU A 520 15.84 26.88 -6.85
CA GLU A 520 16.04 26.30 -8.18
C GLU A 520 17.45 26.56 -8.70
N TYR A 521 18.01 25.57 -9.39
CA TYR A 521 19.33 25.62 -10.02
C TYR A 521 19.24 25.12 -11.46
N LEU A 522 19.75 25.91 -12.39
CA LEU A 522 20.07 25.46 -13.74
C LEU A 522 21.39 24.70 -13.69
N VAL A 523 21.32 23.37 -13.80
CA VAL A 523 22.48 22.49 -13.68
C VAL A 523 23.28 22.44 -14.97
N SER A 524 22.58 22.28 -16.10
CA SER A 524 23.18 22.26 -17.43
C SER A 524 22.15 22.51 -18.52
N GLU A 525 22.59 23.10 -19.61
CA GLU A 525 21.79 23.36 -20.81
C GLU A 525 22.68 23.31 -22.05
N LYS A 526 22.16 22.77 -23.17
CA LYS A 526 22.87 22.81 -24.46
C LYS A 526 22.79 24.19 -25.09
N GLU A 527 23.82 24.59 -25.83
CA GLU A 527 23.87 25.90 -26.50
C GLU A 527 22.69 26.12 -27.47
N ASP A 528 22.26 25.07 -28.18
CA ASP A 528 21.12 25.08 -29.11
C ASP A 528 19.77 24.77 -28.44
N ALA A 529 19.75 24.55 -27.12
CA ALA A 529 18.53 24.23 -26.38
C ALA A 529 17.50 25.36 -26.47
N SER A 530 17.92 26.62 -26.50
CA SER A 530 17.03 27.77 -26.59
C SER A 530 16.17 27.79 -27.88
N GLY A 531 16.69 27.25 -28.99
CA GLY A 531 15.94 27.08 -30.24
C GLY A 531 15.07 25.81 -30.28
N THR A 532 15.37 24.85 -29.40
CA THR A 532 14.73 23.53 -29.36
C THR A 532 13.64 23.43 -28.28
N ILE A 533 13.78 24.21 -27.21
CA ILE A 533 12.86 24.28 -26.07
C ILE A 533 11.69 25.20 -26.41
N ARG A 534 10.49 24.63 -26.43
CA ARG A 534 9.25 25.38 -26.62
C ARG A 534 8.86 26.11 -25.34
N ARG A 535 8.29 27.31 -25.44
CA ARG A 535 7.69 28.02 -24.29
C ARG A 535 6.46 27.29 -23.72
N SER A 536 5.83 26.41 -24.49
CA SER A 536 4.65 25.65 -24.08
C SER A 536 4.56 24.33 -24.85
N GLY A 537 4.04 23.29 -24.20
CA GLY A 537 4.03 21.92 -24.70
C GLY A 537 5.41 21.26 -24.74
N GLN A 538 6.36 21.74 -23.92
CA GLN A 538 7.72 21.21 -23.87
C GLN A 538 7.75 19.90 -23.08
N LEU A 539 8.37 18.86 -23.62
CA LEU A 539 8.48 17.58 -22.94
C LEU A 539 9.58 17.62 -21.87
N LYS A 540 9.23 17.11 -20.69
CA LYS A 540 10.19 16.89 -19.61
C LYS A 540 9.86 15.65 -18.79
N THR A 541 10.87 15.14 -18.09
CA THR A 541 10.68 14.16 -17.03
C THR A 541 10.95 14.78 -15.68
N ILE A 542 10.02 14.58 -14.75
CA ILE A 542 10.09 15.08 -13.38
C ILE A 542 10.38 13.90 -12.47
N ARG A 543 11.36 14.04 -11.57
CA ARG A 543 11.68 13.04 -10.56
C ARG A 543 11.84 13.67 -9.18
N THR A 544 11.11 13.17 -8.19
CA THR A 544 11.36 13.54 -6.78
C THR A 544 12.51 12.72 -6.20
N ILE A 545 13.25 13.34 -5.27
CA ILE A 545 14.45 12.79 -4.68
C ILE A 545 14.42 12.97 -3.16
N THR A 546 14.68 11.89 -2.44
CA THR A 546 14.82 11.90 -0.98
C THR A 546 16.30 11.72 -0.65
N ARG A 547 16.85 12.58 0.22
CA ARG A 547 18.26 12.49 0.59
C ARG A 547 18.53 11.26 1.45
N ARG A 548 19.77 10.77 1.43
CA ARG A 548 20.22 9.71 2.36
C ARG A 548 20.12 10.21 3.81
N ARG A 549 19.66 9.34 4.72
CA ARG A 549 19.27 9.72 6.10
C ARG A 549 20.42 10.26 6.95
N ASP A 550 21.65 9.87 6.65
CA ASP A 550 22.90 10.26 7.31
C ASP A 550 23.44 11.62 6.82
N LEU A 551 22.96 12.15 5.69
CA LEU A 551 23.40 13.43 5.16
C LEU A 551 22.48 14.55 5.59
N THR A 552 23.03 15.71 5.96
CA THR A 552 22.25 16.94 6.12
C THR A 552 21.74 17.45 4.77
N ARG A 553 20.71 18.31 4.76
CA ARG A 553 20.23 18.95 3.51
C ARG A 553 21.32 19.76 2.80
N ALA A 554 22.19 20.42 3.58
CA ALA A 554 23.32 21.15 3.03
C ALA A 554 24.31 20.21 2.35
N GLN A 555 24.68 19.08 2.98
CA GLN A 555 25.57 18.07 2.38
C GLN A 555 24.95 17.41 1.14
N PHE A 556 23.65 17.12 1.16
CA PHE A 556 22.92 16.59 0.01
C PHE A 556 22.98 17.56 -1.18
N LYS A 557 22.66 18.84 -0.93
CA LYS A 557 22.70 19.90 -1.94
C LYS A 557 24.12 20.11 -2.47
N ASP A 558 25.11 20.16 -1.58
CA ASP A 558 26.53 20.32 -1.93
C ASP A 558 27.03 19.17 -2.81
N TYR A 559 26.77 17.92 -2.42
CA TYR A 559 27.14 16.75 -3.22
C TYR A 559 26.50 16.81 -4.61
N TRP A 560 25.20 17.15 -4.69
CA TRP A 560 24.52 17.27 -5.97
C TRP A 560 25.21 18.32 -6.85
N LEU A 561 25.34 19.54 -6.36
CA LEU A 561 25.79 20.68 -7.14
C LEU A 561 27.28 20.57 -7.53
N ASN A 562 28.12 19.96 -6.70
CA ASN A 562 29.57 19.93 -6.91
C ASN A 562 30.10 18.59 -7.47
N GLN A 563 29.41 17.48 -7.24
CA GLN A 563 29.83 16.15 -7.71
C GLN A 563 28.87 15.58 -8.77
N HIS A 564 27.58 15.43 -8.42
CA HIS A 564 26.60 14.80 -9.31
C HIS A 564 26.41 15.57 -10.62
N SER A 565 26.40 16.90 -10.52
CA SER A 565 26.26 17.80 -11.68
C SER A 565 27.32 17.58 -12.76
N ARG A 566 28.51 17.07 -12.40
CA ARG A 566 29.58 16.77 -13.36
C ARG A 566 29.17 15.61 -14.29
N LEU A 567 28.54 14.58 -13.71
CA LEU A 567 28.01 13.45 -14.45
C LEU A 567 26.77 13.85 -15.25
N GLU A 568 25.91 14.70 -14.68
CA GLU A 568 24.74 15.27 -15.39
C GLU A 568 25.16 16.04 -16.66
N ARG A 569 26.28 16.77 -16.62
CA ARG A 569 26.87 17.44 -17.79
C ARG A 569 27.41 16.48 -18.84
N GLU A 570 27.97 15.34 -18.46
CA GLU A 570 28.39 14.33 -19.44
C GLU A 570 27.17 13.68 -20.11
N VAL A 571 26.12 13.43 -19.33
CA VAL A 571 24.88 12.81 -19.81
C VAL A 571 24.11 13.72 -20.74
N ILE A 572 24.01 15.02 -20.46
CA ILE A 572 23.30 15.94 -21.37
C ILE A 572 24.00 15.99 -22.74
N GLU A 573 25.33 16.06 -22.79
CA GLU A 573 26.10 16.10 -24.04
C GLU A 573 25.98 14.82 -24.87
N THR A 574 25.89 13.66 -24.21
CA THR A 574 25.87 12.34 -24.86
C THR A 574 24.45 11.82 -25.17
N THR A 575 23.40 12.55 -24.79
CA THR A 575 21.99 12.14 -24.96
C THR A 575 21.15 13.19 -25.67
N GLY A 576 19.89 12.85 -25.99
CA GLY A 576 18.91 13.80 -26.56
C GLY A 576 18.36 14.83 -25.56
N MET A 577 18.85 14.82 -24.31
CA MET A 577 18.46 15.78 -23.28
C MET A 577 18.92 17.21 -23.64
N GLN A 578 18.10 18.21 -23.29
CA GLN A 578 18.29 19.61 -23.68
C GLN A 578 18.65 20.53 -22.50
N ARG A 579 18.03 20.29 -21.34
CA ARG A 579 18.22 21.10 -20.12
C ARG A 579 17.99 20.26 -18.87
N ILE A 580 18.71 20.57 -17.80
CA ILE A 580 18.58 19.98 -16.47
C ILE A 580 18.35 21.10 -15.46
N ILE A 581 17.24 20.98 -14.72
CA ILE A 581 16.93 21.84 -13.58
C ILE A 581 16.83 20.99 -12.33
N ALA A 582 17.51 21.40 -11.26
CA ALA A 582 17.43 20.78 -9.95
C ALA A 582 16.84 21.77 -8.94
N SER A 583 15.85 21.32 -8.17
CA SER A 583 15.22 22.09 -7.10
C SER A 583 15.46 21.42 -5.75
N PHE A 584 15.82 22.19 -4.73
CA PHE A 584 16.16 21.68 -3.38
C PHE A 584 15.25 22.30 -2.32
N ALA A 585 14.65 21.46 -1.48
CA ALA A 585 13.72 21.90 -0.45
C ALA A 585 14.41 22.78 0.60
N LEU A 586 13.80 23.94 0.87
CA LEU A 586 14.25 24.90 1.86
C LEU A 586 14.06 24.37 3.30
N PRO A 587 14.96 24.69 4.24
CA PRO A 587 14.76 24.43 5.67
C PRO A 587 13.44 25.02 6.21
N GLU A 588 13.01 26.16 5.67
CA GLU A 588 11.90 26.98 6.14
C GLU A 588 10.53 26.54 5.60
N ASN A 589 10.45 25.30 5.08
CA ASN A 589 9.19 24.67 4.71
C ASN A 589 8.25 24.55 5.92
N PRO A 590 6.95 24.87 5.77
CA PRO A 590 6.00 24.90 6.89
C PRO A 590 5.69 23.50 7.46
N VAL A 591 5.84 22.46 6.64
CA VAL A 591 5.70 21.05 7.00
C VAL A 591 6.96 20.34 6.53
N VAL A 592 7.34 19.26 7.22
CA VAL A 592 8.47 18.43 6.78
C VAL A 592 8.17 17.93 5.35
N PRO A 593 8.98 18.30 4.35
CA PRO A 593 8.83 17.85 2.97
C PRO A 593 8.84 16.32 2.86
N GLU A 594 7.95 15.77 2.02
CA GLU A 594 7.94 14.33 1.68
C GLU A 594 9.16 13.93 0.83
N PHE A 595 9.82 14.90 0.19
CA PHE A 595 11.05 14.74 -0.58
C PHE A 595 11.95 15.98 -0.39
N ASP A 596 13.26 15.79 -0.47
CA ASP A 596 14.25 16.87 -0.22
C ASP A 596 14.70 17.58 -1.50
N GLY A 597 14.46 16.99 -2.68
CA GLY A 597 14.79 17.60 -3.96
C GLY A 597 13.97 17.07 -5.13
N LEU A 598 14.09 17.74 -6.28
CA LEU A 598 13.37 17.39 -7.50
C LEU A 598 14.23 17.73 -8.72
N ALA A 599 14.29 16.81 -9.69
CA ALA A 599 15.01 17.00 -10.95
C ALA A 599 14.02 17.07 -12.12
N GLU A 600 14.21 18.04 -13.01
CA GLU A 600 13.45 18.25 -14.24
C GLU A 600 14.41 18.15 -15.44
N LEU A 601 14.21 17.14 -16.27
CA LEU A 601 15.04 16.86 -17.44
C LEU A 601 14.22 17.15 -18.70
N TYR A 602 14.67 18.06 -19.54
CA TYR A 602 13.93 18.54 -20.72
C TYR A 602 14.40 17.82 -21.99
N PHE A 603 13.47 17.50 -22.89
CA PHE A 603 13.72 16.74 -24.12
C PHE A 603 12.96 17.31 -25.31
N ALA A 604 13.55 17.27 -26.49
CA ALA A 604 12.87 17.73 -27.71
C ALA A 604 11.72 16.79 -28.13
N LYS A 605 11.92 15.46 -27.98
CA LYS A 605 11.00 14.42 -28.43
C LYS A 605 10.86 13.29 -27.40
N VAL A 606 9.76 12.53 -27.48
CA VAL A 606 9.51 11.39 -26.58
C VAL A 606 10.50 10.24 -26.83
N GLU A 607 10.95 10.09 -28.08
CA GLU A 607 11.93 9.08 -28.46
C GLU A 607 13.26 9.25 -27.73
N ASP A 608 13.68 10.51 -27.49
CA ASP A 608 14.91 10.83 -26.76
C ASP A 608 14.82 10.39 -25.29
N ILE A 609 13.63 10.56 -24.69
CA ILE A 609 13.33 10.07 -23.34
C ILE A 609 13.48 8.54 -23.31
N ARG A 610 12.83 7.84 -24.25
CA ARG A 610 12.87 6.37 -24.31
C ARG A 610 14.29 5.87 -24.54
N ALA A 611 15.05 6.50 -25.43
CA ALA A 611 16.43 6.12 -25.74
C ALA A 611 17.37 6.33 -24.54
N MET A 612 17.28 7.48 -23.86
CA MET A 612 18.11 7.77 -22.69
C MET A 612 17.93 6.72 -21.60
N PHE A 613 16.68 6.41 -21.26
CA PHE A 613 16.40 5.49 -20.17
C PHE A 613 16.50 4.00 -20.54
N ALA A 614 16.50 3.64 -21.83
CA ALA A 614 16.80 2.29 -22.28
C ALA A 614 18.32 2.03 -22.38
N GLY A 615 19.13 3.09 -22.44
CA GLY A 615 20.58 3.03 -22.54
C GLY A 615 21.31 2.80 -21.21
N PRO A 616 22.65 2.97 -21.19
CA PRO A 616 23.47 2.74 -19.99
C PRO A 616 23.35 3.86 -18.94
N VAL A 617 22.82 5.02 -19.32
CA VAL A 617 22.74 6.24 -18.50
C VAL A 617 22.08 6.02 -17.14
N PRO A 618 20.92 5.34 -17.01
CA PRO A 618 20.30 5.12 -15.69
C PRO A 618 21.16 4.28 -14.76
N GLY A 619 21.91 3.32 -15.30
CA GLY A 619 22.82 2.50 -14.51
C GLY A 619 24.02 3.29 -13.99
N MET A 620 24.55 4.20 -14.81
CA MET A 620 25.63 5.11 -14.41
C MET A 620 25.16 6.12 -13.36
N MET A 621 24.04 6.80 -13.62
CA MET A 621 23.45 7.77 -12.67
C MET A 621 23.12 7.12 -11.34
N ARG A 622 22.56 5.90 -11.35
CA ARG A 622 22.20 5.19 -10.12
C ARG A 622 23.40 4.91 -9.22
N LYS A 623 24.56 4.57 -9.78
CA LYS A 623 25.78 4.31 -9.00
C LYS A 623 26.24 5.55 -8.23
N ASP A 624 26.18 6.72 -8.85
CA ASP A 624 26.54 7.96 -8.15
C ASP A 624 25.45 8.39 -7.17
N GLU A 625 24.18 8.28 -7.57
CA GLU A 625 23.05 8.62 -6.71
C GLU A 625 23.01 7.81 -5.40
N GLU A 626 23.53 6.57 -5.35
CA GLU A 626 23.63 5.78 -4.11
C GLU A 626 24.45 6.49 -3.01
N ASN A 627 25.32 7.42 -3.38
CA ASN A 627 26.13 8.18 -2.45
C ASN A 627 25.36 9.25 -1.68
N PHE A 628 24.23 9.73 -2.21
CA PHE A 628 23.52 10.88 -1.61
C PHE A 628 21.98 10.81 -1.64
N VAL A 629 21.42 9.87 -2.40
CA VAL A 629 19.98 9.62 -2.52
C VAL A 629 19.59 8.35 -1.76
N GLN A 630 18.46 8.40 -1.04
CA GLN A 630 17.86 7.22 -0.44
C GLN A 630 17.14 6.40 -1.53
N MET A 631 17.83 5.39 -2.09
CA MET A 631 17.33 4.59 -3.22
C MET A 631 16.01 3.87 -3.00
N ASN A 632 15.71 3.52 -1.75
CA ASN A 632 14.48 2.80 -1.38
C ASN A 632 13.34 3.74 -0.98
N ALA A 633 13.53 5.07 -1.04
CA ALA A 633 12.47 6.03 -0.78
C ALA A 633 11.49 6.09 -1.97
N PRO A 634 10.20 6.33 -1.72
CA PRO A 634 9.24 6.58 -2.80
C PRO A 634 9.71 7.76 -3.66
N ALA A 635 9.78 7.55 -4.98
CA ALA A 635 10.14 8.58 -5.93
C ALA A 635 9.05 8.68 -7.00
N VAL A 636 8.52 9.89 -7.18
CA VAL A 636 7.59 10.20 -8.26
C VAL A 636 8.41 10.29 -9.54
N ARG A 637 7.94 9.65 -10.61
CA ARG A 637 8.49 9.80 -11.97
C ARG A 637 7.35 10.13 -12.90
N LEU A 638 7.42 11.29 -13.54
CA LEU A 638 6.37 11.79 -14.40
C LEU A 638 6.95 12.26 -15.72
N VAL A 639 6.43 11.76 -16.84
CA VAL A 639 6.63 12.38 -18.15
C VAL A 639 5.50 13.41 -18.33
N ALA A 640 5.88 14.66 -18.52
CA ALA A 640 4.95 15.77 -18.58
C ALA A 640 5.25 16.70 -19.74
N GLU A 641 4.20 17.36 -20.22
CA GLU A 641 4.29 18.55 -21.04
C GLU A 641 4.21 19.79 -20.14
N GLU A 642 5.15 20.69 -20.31
CA GLU A 642 5.21 21.97 -19.62
C GLU A 642 4.42 23.06 -20.36
N TYR A 643 3.65 23.85 -19.62
CA TYR A 643 2.90 25.00 -20.07
C TYR A 643 3.21 26.19 -19.16
N VAL A 644 3.79 27.26 -19.72
CA VAL A 644 3.93 28.53 -19.01
C VAL A 644 2.58 29.25 -19.04
N ILE A 645 1.92 29.33 -17.89
CA ILE A 645 0.58 29.92 -17.76
C ILE A 645 0.65 31.44 -17.75
N GLY A 646 1.69 32.00 -17.12
CA GLY A 646 2.04 33.41 -17.15
C GLY A 646 3.42 33.65 -16.52
N ASP A 647 4.06 34.74 -16.92
CA ASP A 647 5.41 35.14 -16.50
C ASP A 647 5.49 36.67 -16.48
N LYS A 648 5.86 37.28 -15.35
CA LYS A 648 5.94 38.75 -15.18
C LYS A 648 7.17 39.36 -15.81
N ASP A 649 8.18 38.57 -16.14
CA ASP A 649 9.39 39.09 -16.75
C ASP A 649 9.96 38.12 -17.79
N PRO A 650 10.57 38.65 -18.87
CA PRO A 650 12.03 38.69 -18.81
C PRO A 650 12.67 39.96 -19.41
N THR A 651 11.89 40.93 -19.88
CA THR A 651 12.30 42.20 -20.53
C THR A 651 11.04 42.83 -21.15
N GLY A 652 10.21 43.52 -20.35
CA GLY A 652 9.25 44.55 -20.80
C GLY A 652 8.53 44.42 -22.16
N SER A 653 8.08 43.23 -22.60
CA SER A 653 7.20 43.10 -23.77
C SER A 653 6.18 41.99 -23.57
N GLU A 654 4.92 42.41 -23.38
CA GLU A 654 3.75 41.55 -23.56
C GLU A 654 3.72 41.01 -24.99
N LYS A 655 3.75 39.68 -25.13
CA LYS A 655 3.26 38.97 -26.32
C LYS A 655 2.61 37.65 -25.94
#